data_AF-A0A0D6QRD8-F1
#
_entry.id   AF-A0A0D6QRD8-F1
#
_cell.length_a   1.000
_cell.length_b   1.000
_cell.length_c   1.000
_cell.angle_alpha   90.00
_cell.angle_beta   90.00
_cell.angle_gamma   90.00
#
_symmetry.space_group_name_H-M   'P 1'
#
loop_
_entity.id
_entity.type
_entity.pdbx_description
1 polymer ?
#
loop_
_entity_poly.entity_id
_entity_poly.type
_entity_poly.pdbx_seq_one_letter_code
_entity_poly.pdbx_strand_id
1 'polypeptide(L)'
;MASTYLKKVPIMLLFLYTVAAQQAYEQKFAQDCSNTQHPDIVYGYECNGQQKACQAYAVYRSRGDYQSLANISQLLNSNLSQMATINGFSANHILAIDQPVYAPLDCSCVGNYSQANATYTVKEDDTYLIMANNTYQTLSTCQALQQQNNINATELTMGTTLTVPLRCACPTAAQADNRIRYLLSYPVISGDDVNTIGERYGATAQEIFDANEMATSDTIYVDSNLLVPLRTEPKPGPATAPPPPPPPSPPAPTPTGDGSGSKAGLYAGIAVAAAAALAVLVAAGCILYRKAKKKTPPTPPGKGKDSGAGSIPGSPWKGKGESDLLPTMADVGHVLPQYKYEDLAVATGDFGAANRITASVYRGVLAGGAAVAIKKFSSDVFQEVQILKKLNHINLVRLLGLCASEGRWYLVYEYADNGSLDEVLRVGAGVEPRSRTSSFVLSWRQRIQIALDIANGLHYLHSYANPPYVHKDIKSSNILLDGNFRVKIANFGLAKAGDTGTAEGGGGFAAMTRHVVGTKGYMAPEYLSNGLVTPKLDVFAFGVVLLQLLSGREAVAEAENRAQAAMLWSEIGPIVEGSNPKEKLRGFMDPSLSNAFPPDMALDVARLAALCVDQDLNRRPASDEIVTVFSRWICVLQLDSGDSNTGEMVGR
;
A
#
# COMPACT_ATOMS: atom_id res chain seq x y z
N MET A 1 -16.43 50.49 57.96
CA MET A 1 -15.40 50.94 57.01
C MET A 1 -14.09 50.26 57.37
N ALA A 2 -13.50 49.59 56.38
CA ALA A 2 -12.10 49.16 56.24
C ALA A 2 -11.28 48.78 57.49
N SER A 3 -10.99 47.49 57.65
CA SER A 3 -9.63 47.00 57.91
C SER A 3 -9.56 45.49 57.69
N THR A 4 -8.92 45.08 56.59
CA THR A 4 -8.77 43.69 56.16
C THR A 4 -7.57 43.07 56.89
N TYR A 5 -7.85 42.12 57.79
CA TYR A 5 -6.84 41.24 58.39
C TYR A 5 -6.40 40.19 57.36
N LEU A 6 -5.15 40.27 56.90
CA LEU A 6 -4.49 39.19 56.16
C LEU A 6 -4.08 38.11 57.18
N LYS A 7 -4.78 36.97 57.21
CA LYS A 7 -4.31 35.75 57.87
C LYS A 7 -3.96 34.71 56.82
N LYS A 8 -2.72 34.21 56.95
CA LYS A 8 -2.05 33.19 56.15
C LYS A 8 -2.88 31.90 56.10
N VAL A 9 -3.15 31.40 54.91
CA VAL A 9 -3.55 30.00 54.66
C VAL A 9 -2.33 29.30 54.07
N PRO A 10 -1.87 28.16 54.62
CA PRO A 10 -0.78 27.41 54.02
C PRO A 10 -1.30 26.75 52.75
N ILE A 11 -0.77 27.17 51.60
CA ILE A 11 -0.98 26.47 50.33
C ILE A 11 -0.17 25.18 50.43
N MET A 12 -0.87 24.08 50.66
CA MET A 12 -0.35 22.73 50.48
C MET A 12 -0.06 22.57 48.99
N LEU A 13 1.20 22.77 48.59
CA LEU A 13 1.71 22.40 47.28
C LEU A 13 1.58 20.89 47.13
N LEU A 14 0.48 20.46 46.53
CA LEU A 14 0.40 19.17 45.85
C LEU A 14 1.44 19.21 44.72
N PHE A 15 2.65 18.74 45.02
CA PHE A 15 3.53 18.23 43.98
C PHE A 15 2.78 17.08 43.32
N LEU A 16 2.11 17.38 42.20
CA LEU A 16 1.82 16.36 41.20
C LEU A 16 3.19 15.83 40.78
N TYR A 17 3.61 14.72 41.37
CA TYR A 17 4.62 13.88 40.77
C TYR A 17 4.02 13.44 39.44
N THR A 18 4.35 14.15 38.36
CA THR A 18 4.26 13.61 37.02
C THR A 18 5.13 12.36 37.06
N VAL A 19 4.52 11.19 37.18
CA VAL A 19 5.20 9.94 36.90
C VAL A 19 5.65 10.09 35.46
N ALA A 20 6.93 10.35 35.26
CA ALA A 20 7.54 10.40 33.95
C ALA A 20 7.52 8.96 33.44
N ALA A 21 6.42 8.62 32.78
CA ALA A 21 6.31 7.41 32.00
C ALA A 21 7.37 7.44 30.89
N GLN A 22 7.71 6.27 30.36
CA GLN A 22 8.80 6.25 29.40
C GLN A 22 8.37 6.94 28.11
N GLN A 23 7.18 6.61 27.55
CA GLN A 23 6.70 7.07 26.23
C GLN A 23 5.24 6.74 25.98
N ALA A 24 4.60 7.49 25.07
CA ALA A 24 3.33 7.16 24.42
C ALA A 24 3.37 5.82 23.66
N TYR A 25 2.33 4.99 23.81
CA TYR A 25 2.09 3.83 22.95
C TYR A 25 1.68 4.31 21.54
N GLU A 26 2.66 4.41 20.65
CA GLU A 26 2.53 5.03 19.33
C GLU A 26 1.97 4.06 18.28
N GLN A 27 0.69 3.74 18.39
CA GLN A 27 -0.01 2.79 17.49
C GLN A 27 -0.29 3.37 16.09
N LYS A 28 -0.73 4.63 15.98
CA LYS A 28 -1.48 5.09 14.80
C LYS A 28 -0.62 5.59 13.64
N PHE A 29 0.67 5.80 13.87
CA PHE A 29 1.51 6.54 12.93
C PHE A 29 2.83 5.86 12.59
N ALA A 30 3.25 4.81 13.30
CA ALA A 30 4.51 4.12 13.03
C ALA A 30 4.60 3.50 11.62
N GLN A 31 3.46 3.38 10.92
CA GLN A 31 3.36 2.83 9.56
C GLN A 31 3.12 3.89 8.47
N ASP A 32 2.85 5.15 8.84
CA ASP A 32 2.67 6.25 7.88
C ASP A 32 3.99 6.96 7.59
N CYS A 33 4.77 6.37 6.68
CA CYS A 33 6.09 6.88 6.28
C CYS A 33 6.04 8.22 5.52
N SER A 34 4.84 8.73 5.22
CA SER A 34 4.64 10.01 4.53
C SER A 34 4.19 11.13 5.48
N ASN A 35 3.87 10.82 6.73
CA ASN A 35 3.51 11.82 7.72
C ASN A 35 4.73 12.64 8.16
N THR A 36 4.75 13.92 7.78
CA THR A 36 5.77 14.89 8.19
C THR A 36 5.24 15.90 9.23
N GLN A 37 4.03 15.71 9.76
CA GLN A 37 3.40 16.65 10.70
C GLN A 37 3.57 16.19 12.16
N HIS A 38 4.20 17.07 12.95
CA HIS A 38 4.36 16.97 14.40
C HIS A 38 3.00 17.24 15.06
N PRO A 39 2.35 16.27 15.74
CA PRO A 39 2.88 15.54 16.90
C PRO A 39 2.90 14.01 16.78
N ASP A 40 2.72 13.49 15.57
CA ASP A 40 2.35 12.09 15.34
C ASP A 40 3.52 11.25 14.79
N ILE A 41 4.77 11.68 14.95
CA ILE A 41 5.92 11.02 14.31
C ILE A 41 6.70 10.14 15.30
N VAL A 42 6.86 8.88 14.90
CA VAL A 42 7.41 7.79 15.70
C VAL A 42 8.91 7.60 15.36
N TYR A 43 9.77 8.49 15.84
CA TYR A 43 11.21 8.45 15.52
C TYR A 43 12.02 7.49 16.38
N GLY A 44 11.51 7.09 17.53
CA GLY A 44 12.27 6.28 18.46
C GLY A 44 11.69 6.36 19.85
N TYR A 45 12.52 6.02 20.82
CA TYR A 45 12.18 5.97 22.23
C TYR A 45 12.72 7.21 22.94
N GLU A 46 12.01 7.85 23.86
CA GLU A 46 12.53 9.06 24.52
C GLU A 46 13.82 8.79 25.32
N CYS A 47 14.79 9.71 25.22
CA CYS A 47 16.01 9.69 26.02
C CYS A 47 15.78 10.24 27.45
N ASN A 48 14.93 9.57 28.24
CA ASN A 48 14.56 9.97 29.61
C ASN A 48 15.05 9.00 30.71
N GLY A 49 15.80 7.96 30.34
CA GLY A 49 16.41 7.03 31.29
C GLY A 49 17.37 7.69 32.27
N GLN A 50 17.51 7.11 33.47
CA GLN A 50 18.42 7.61 34.51
C GLN A 50 19.87 7.63 34.01
N GLN A 51 20.25 6.60 33.24
CA GLN A 51 21.52 6.53 32.53
C GLN A 51 21.32 6.86 31.05
N LYS A 52 22.28 7.56 30.45
CA LYS A 52 22.27 7.90 29.02
C LYS A 52 22.69 6.75 28.10
N ALA A 53 23.20 5.67 28.68
CA ALA A 53 23.46 4.41 27.99
C ALA A 53 23.26 3.24 28.96
N CYS A 54 22.80 2.10 28.45
CA CYS A 54 22.51 0.91 29.23
C CYS A 54 22.45 -0.33 28.32
N GLN A 55 22.53 -1.52 28.92
CA GLN A 55 22.09 -2.73 28.24
C GLN A 55 20.55 -2.77 28.21
N ALA A 56 19.98 -2.91 27.04
CA ALA A 56 18.57 -3.25 26.83
C ALA A 56 18.47 -4.59 26.08
N TYR A 57 17.26 -5.09 25.89
CA TYR A 57 17.03 -6.31 25.11
C TYR A 57 15.95 -6.08 24.06
N ALA A 58 15.96 -6.89 23.00
CA ALA A 58 14.88 -6.98 22.04
C ALA A 58 14.48 -8.44 21.80
N VAL A 59 13.21 -8.67 21.49
CA VAL A 59 12.75 -9.96 20.95
C VAL A 59 12.77 -9.89 19.44
N TYR A 60 13.44 -10.86 18.81
CA TYR A 60 13.39 -11.10 17.37
C TYR A 60 12.88 -12.51 17.11
N ARG A 61 11.95 -12.70 16.19
CA ARG A 61 11.44 -14.02 15.81
C ARG A 61 12.10 -14.51 14.52
N SER A 62 12.71 -15.69 14.52
CA SER A 62 13.46 -16.17 13.35
C SER A 62 12.57 -16.43 12.13
N ARG A 63 12.91 -15.83 10.99
CA ARG A 63 12.19 -16.02 9.72
C ARG A 63 13.04 -15.59 8.53
N GLY A 64 12.74 -16.15 7.35
CA GLY A 64 13.44 -15.81 6.10
C GLY A 64 14.95 -16.04 6.20
N ASP A 65 15.75 -15.03 5.86
CA ASP A 65 17.21 -15.05 5.92
C ASP A 65 17.78 -15.07 7.35
N TYR A 66 16.95 -14.83 8.37
CA TYR A 66 17.35 -14.62 9.76
C TYR A 66 16.94 -15.82 10.63
N GLN A 67 17.40 -17.01 10.27
CA GLN A 67 17.10 -18.29 10.95
C GLN A 67 18.27 -18.83 11.79
N SER A 68 19.29 -18.02 12.05
CA SER A 68 20.39 -18.39 12.95
C SER A 68 20.76 -17.22 13.87
N LEU A 69 21.37 -17.51 15.02
CA LEU A 69 21.84 -16.45 15.91
C LEU A 69 22.90 -15.57 15.23
N ALA A 70 23.74 -16.13 14.35
CA ALA A 70 24.74 -15.37 13.60
C ALA A 70 24.09 -14.33 12.67
N ASN A 71 23.08 -14.73 11.89
CA ASN A 71 22.37 -13.82 10.99
C ASN A 71 21.58 -12.75 11.76
N ILE A 72 20.92 -13.12 12.86
CA ILE A 72 20.16 -12.17 13.70
C ILE A 72 21.10 -11.20 14.42
N SER A 73 22.21 -11.69 14.98
CA SER A 73 23.26 -10.87 15.61
C SER A 73 23.81 -9.83 14.64
N GLN A 74 24.09 -10.23 13.41
CA GLN A 74 24.55 -9.31 12.37
C GLN A 74 23.47 -8.28 12.02
N LEU A 75 22.20 -8.69 11.87
CA LEU A 75 21.10 -7.78 11.53
C LEU A 75 20.89 -6.69 12.59
N LEU A 76 20.93 -7.08 13.86
CA LEU A 76 20.63 -6.20 15.00
C LEU A 76 21.88 -5.52 15.58
N ASN A 77 23.07 -5.79 15.02
CA ASN A 77 24.35 -5.38 15.57
C ASN A 77 24.49 -5.75 17.07
N SER A 78 24.07 -6.97 17.40
CA SER A 78 24.03 -7.50 18.77
C SER A 78 25.18 -8.48 19.03
N ASN A 79 25.66 -8.59 20.27
CA ASN A 79 26.78 -9.46 20.61
C ASN A 79 26.42 -10.95 20.51
N LEU A 80 26.99 -11.65 19.51
CA LEU A 80 26.71 -13.06 19.23
C LEU A 80 27.01 -14.00 20.41
N SER A 81 28.09 -13.74 21.17
CA SER A 81 28.47 -14.60 22.31
C SER A 81 27.46 -14.50 23.45
N GLN A 82 26.98 -13.29 23.72
CA GLN A 82 25.92 -13.07 24.70
C GLN A 82 24.59 -13.65 24.21
N MET A 83 24.23 -13.46 22.94
CA MET A 83 23.05 -14.06 22.34
C MET A 83 23.06 -15.59 22.46
N ALA A 84 24.19 -16.25 22.18
CA ALA A 84 24.33 -17.70 22.31
C ALA A 84 24.14 -18.16 23.77
N THR A 85 24.70 -17.41 24.72
CA THR A 85 24.58 -17.70 26.16
C THR A 85 23.15 -17.55 26.64
N ILE A 86 22.48 -16.46 26.26
CA ILE A 86 21.11 -16.16 26.66
C ILE A 86 20.14 -17.18 26.05
N ASN A 87 20.25 -17.43 24.74
CA ASN A 87 19.26 -18.23 24.02
C ASN A 87 19.52 -19.75 24.07
N GLY A 88 20.72 -20.19 24.47
CA GLY A 88 21.06 -21.62 24.56
C GLY A 88 21.24 -22.31 23.20
N PHE A 89 21.43 -21.55 22.12
CA PHE A 89 21.71 -22.09 20.78
C PHE A 89 23.13 -21.75 20.34
N SER A 90 23.74 -22.60 19.50
CA SER A 90 25.00 -22.26 18.83
C SER A 90 24.77 -21.21 17.73
N ALA A 91 25.80 -20.45 17.37
CA ALA A 91 25.75 -19.37 16.38
C ALA A 91 25.03 -19.75 15.06
N ASN A 92 25.33 -20.93 14.51
CA ASN A 92 24.83 -21.38 13.21
C ASN A 92 23.69 -22.42 13.33
N HIS A 93 23.10 -22.58 14.52
CA HIS A 93 21.94 -23.45 14.67
C HIS A 93 20.76 -22.89 13.86
N ILE A 94 20.07 -23.75 13.10
CA ILE A 94 18.88 -23.37 12.34
C ILE A 94 17.69 -23.38 13.30
N LEU A 95 17.21 -22.19 13.63
CA LEU A 95 16.06 -21.97 14.50
C LEU A 95 14.76 -22.28 13.76
N ALA A 96 13.75 -22.79 14.48
CA ALA A 96 12.42 -22.97 13.92
C ALA A 96 11.82 -21.63 13.46
N ILE A 97 10.89 -21.67 12.51
CA ILE A 97 10.17 -20.45 12.08
C ILE A 97 9.43 -19.86 13.29
N ASP A 98 9.53 -18.55 13.43
CA ASP A 98 8.98 -17.73 14.53
C ASP A 98 9.51 -18.07 15.92
N GLN A 99 10.63 -18.81 16.03
CA GLN A 99 11.31 -19.04 17.30
C GLN A 99 11.77 -17.69 17.89
N PRO A 100 11.33 -17.31 19.11
CA PRO A 100 11.78 -16.09 19.76
C PRO A 100 13.26 -16.17 20.16
N VAL A 101 13.99 -15.10 19.87
CA VAL A 101 15.40 -14.89 20.18
C VAL A 101 15.54 -13.57 20.94
N TYR A 102 16.23 -13.61 22.08
CA TYR A 102 16.58 -12.45 22.87
C TYR A 102 17.91 -11.87 22.41
N ALA A 103 17.91 -10.61 21.95
CA ALA A 103 19.09 -9.91 21.48
C ALA A 103 19.46 -8.79 22.49
N PRO A 104 20.66 -8.81 23.11
CA PRO A 104 21.18 -7.68 23.87
C PRO A 104 21.48 -6.51 22.94
N LEU A 105 20.99 -5.31 23.29
CA LEU A 105 21.20 -4.07 22.57
C LEU A 105 21.96 -3.08 23.46
N ASP A 106 23.05 -2.52 22.93
CA ASP A 106 23.82 -1.46 23.60
C ASP A 106 23.13 -0.12 23.36
N CYS A 107 22.17 0.17 24.22
CA CYS A 107 21.28 1.31 24.05
C CYS A 107 21.94 2.60 24.52
N SER A 108 21.80 3.67 23.73
CA SER A 108 22.33 4.98 24.09
C SER A 108 21.51 6.13 23.54
N CYS A 109 21.62 7.29 24.17
CA CYS A 109 20.96 8.49 23.71
C CYS A 109 21.65 9.15 22.52
N VAL A 110 20.90 9.39 21.46
CA VAL A 110 21.28 10.14 20.27
C VAL A 110 20.28 11.29 20.08
N GLY A 111 20.68 12.50 20.45
CA GLY A 111 19.77 13.65 20.50
C GLY A 111 18.68 13.46 21.55
N ASN A 112 17.41 13.52 21.13
CA ASN A 112 16.25 13.34 22.01
C ASN A 112 15.80 11.88 22.14
N TYR A 113 16.38 10.96 21.36
CA TYR A 113 15.95 9.57 21.29
C TYR A 113 17.00 8.62 21.86
N SER A 114 16.53 7.52 22.46
CA SER A 114 17.32 6.38 22.91
C SER A 114 17.23 5.29 21.84
N GLN A 115 18.39 4.80 21.39
CA GLN A 115 18.47 3.80 20.31
C GLN A 115 19.76 2.99 20.38
N ALA A 116 19.77 1.86 19.69
CA ALA A 116 20.98 1.13 19.32
C ALA A 116 21.12 1.17 17.80
N ASN A 117 22.33 1.41 17.28
CA ASN A 117 22.53 1.53 15.84
C ASN A 117 22.97 0.20 15.25
N ALA A 118 22.23 -0.27 14.24
CA ALA A 118 22.65 -1.34 13.35
C ALA A 118 22.94 -0.80 11.95
N THR A 119 23.52 -1.62 11.10
CA THR A 119 23.74 -1.29 9.68
C THR A 119 23.03 -2.31 8.81
N TYR A 120 22.42 -1.83 7.72
CA TYR A 120 21.68 -2.67 6.80
C TYR A 120 21.94 -2.26 5.37
N THR A 121 22.26 -3.21 4.51
CA THR A 121 22.39 -2.96 3.07
C THR A 121 21.07 -3.29 2.40
N VAL A 122 20.46 -2.27 1.79
CA VAL A 122 19.18 -2.34 1.07
C VAL A 122 19.24 -3.44 0.01
N LYS A 123 18.34 -4.41 0.12
CA LYS A 123 18.17 -5.50 -0.84
C LYS A 123 17.15 -5.12 -1.90
N GLU A 124 17.01 -5.97 -2.91
CA GLU A 124 15.93 -5.85 -3.89
C GLU A 124 14.57 -5.86 -3.16
N ASP A 125 13.64 -4.99 -3.59
CA ASP A 125 12.30 -4.79 -3.02
C ASP A 125 12.22 -4.18 -1.60
N ASP A 126 13.33 -3.81 -0.97
CA ASP A 126 13.28 -3.13 0.34
C ASP A 126 12.66 -1.73 0.23
N THR A 127 11.64 -1.48 1.04
CA THR A 127 11.14 -0.13 1.38
C THR A 127 11.37 0.14 2.86
N TYR A 128 11.34 1.40 3.27
CA TYR A 128 11.46 1.75 4.70
C TYR A 128 10.41 1.05 5.57
N LEU A 129 9.17 0.92 5.08
CA LEU A 129 8.12 0.22 5.81
C LEU A 129 8.37 -1.28 5.92
N ILE A 130 8.83 -1.92 4.83
CA ILE A 130 9.16 -3.35 4.83
C ILE A 130 10.33 -3.61 5.78
N MET A 131 11.38 -2.79 5.72
CA MET A 131 12.52 -2.91 6.62
C MET A 131 12.06 -2.77 8.07
N ALA A 132 11.29 -1.72 8.41
CA ALA A 132 10.78 -1.49 9.75
C ALA A 132 9.91 -2.65 10.27
N ASN A 133 8.88 -3.07 9.52
CA ASN A 133 7.87 -4.00 10.02
C ASN A 133 8.23 -5.47 9.81
N ASN A 134 8.93 -5.82 8.73
CA ASN A 134 9.17 -7.21 8.39
C ASN A 134 10.61 -7.63 8.73
N THR A 135 11.59 -6.87 8.25
CA THR A 135 13.01 -7.18 8.48
C THR A 135 13.37 -6.99 9.95
N TYR A 136 13.01 -5.83 10.50
CA TYR A 136 13.29 -5.45 11.89
C TYR A 136 12.11 -5.69 12.85
N GLN A 137 10.97 -6.16 12.36
CA GLN A 137 9.86 -6.61 13.23
C GLN A 137 9.42 -5.53 14.21
N THR A 138 9.20 -4.30 13.74
CA THR A 138 8.82 -3.13 14.56
C THR A 138 9.88 -2.65 15.56
N LEU A 139 11.08 -3.25 15.56
CA LEU A 139 12.24 -2.76 16.33
C LEU A 139 12.82 -1.48 15.72
N SER A 140 12.34 -1.04 14.56
CA SER A 140 12.58 0.29 14.00
C SER A 140 11.30 0.74 13.29
N THR A 141 11.25 2.00 12.86
CA THR A 141 10.12 2.56 12.10
C THR A 141 10.60 3.15 10.79
N CYS A 142 9.69 3.26 9.81
CA CYS A 142 10.08 3.81 8.53
C CYS A 142 10.47 5.29 8.63
N GLN A 143 9.84 6.06 9.52
CA GLN A 143 10.18 7.46 9.77
C GLN A 143 11.55 7.58 10.44
N ALA A 144 11.87 6.71 11.41
CA ALA A 144 13.18 6.70 12.04
C ALA A 144 14.27 6.35 11.02
N LEU A 145 14.03 5.35 10.16
CA LEU A 145 14.95 5.00 9.08
C LEU A 145 15.16 6.17 8.09
N GLN A 146 14.08 6.84 7.66
CA GLN A 146 14.15 7.99 6.76
C GLN A 146 14.91 9.15 7.41
N GLN A 147 14.59 9.50 8.65
CA GLN A 147 15.22 10.60 9.39
C GLN A 147 16.71 10.33 9.64
N GLN A 148 17.06 9.12 10.08
CA GLN A 148 18.43 8.74 10.43
C GLN A 148 19.37 8.79 9.23
N ASN A 149 18.86 8.48 8.04
CA ASN A 149 19.66 8.38 6.81
C ASN A 149 19.51 9.60 5.89
N ASN A 150 18.48 10.43 6.09
CA ASN A 150 18.16 11.58 5.24
C ASN A 150 18.06 11.20 3.75
N ILE A 151 17.43 10.06 3.45
CA ILE A 151 17.20 9.54 2.09
C ILE A 151 15.69 9.36 1.89
N ASN A 152 15.14 9.96 0.83
CA ASN A 152 13.72 9.84 0.51
C ASN A 152 13.35 8.42 0.06
N ALA A 153 12.10 8.01 0.26
CA ALA A 153 11.64 6.68 -0.16
C ALA A 153 11.81 6.42 -1.68
N THR A 154 11.69 7.46 -2.51
CA THR A 154 11.89 7.37 -3.97
C THR A 154 13.36 7.29 -4.40
N GLU A 155 14.29 7.60 -3.49
CA GLU A 155 15.73 7.59 -3.72
C GLU A 155 16.41 6.36 -3.11
N LEU A 156 15.64 5.53 -2.38
CA LEU A 156 16.13 4.30 -1.80
C LEU A 156 16.46 3.30 -2.90
N THR A 157 17.74 2.94 -3.04
CA THR A 157 18.22 2.02 -4.09
C THR A 157 18.96 0.83 -3.51
N MET A 158 18.87 -0.31 -4.19
CA MET A 158 19.58 -1.54 -3.81
C MET A 158 21.08 -1.28 -3.65
N GLY A 159 21.68 -1.87 -2.61
CA GLY A 159 23.10 -1.69 -2.27
C GLY A 159 23.39 -0.47 -1.40
N THR A 160 22.41 0.42 -1.19
CA THR A 160 22.55 1.53 -0.23
C THR A 160 22.74 0.97 1.18
N THR A 161 23.75 1.42 1.91
CA THR A 161 23.93 1.05 3.33
C THR A 161 23.26 2.10 4.21
N LEU A 162 22.31 1.66 5.02
CA LEU A 162 21.57 2.47 5.97
C LEU A 162 22.08 2.23 7.40
N THR A 163 22.03 3.29 8.22
CA THR A 163 22.04 3.19 9.67
C THR A 163 20.61 2.94 10.14
N VAL A 164 20.40 1.84 10.86
CA VAL A 164 19.09 1.45 11.38
C VAL A 164 19.02 1.79 12.87
N PRO A 165 18.19 2.76 13.27
CA PRO A 165 17.97 3.06 14.69
C PRO A 165 17.01 2.02 15.29
N LEU A 166 17.55 1.10 16.09
CA LEU A 166 16.76 0.12 16.83
C LEU A 166 16.19 0.78 18.09
N ARG A 167 14.87 0.65 18.28
CA ARG A 167 14.14 1.15 19.44
C ARG A 167 14.54 0.37 20.68
N CYS A 168 15.22 1.04 21.61
CA CYS A 168 15.56 0.52 22.93
C CYS A 168 15.58 1.68 23.94
N ALA A 169 15.38 1.39 25.22
CA ALA A 169 15.30 2.42 26.26
C ALA A 169 16.06 1.99 27.52
N CYS A 170 16.50 2.98 28.29
CA CYS A 170 17.13 2.78 29.59
C CYS A 170 16.13 3.02 30.72
N PRO A 171 16.15 2.24 31.81
CA PRO A 171 15.21 2.43 32.91
C PRO A 171 15.21 3.86 33.46
N THR A 172 14.02 4.40 33.74
CA THR A 172 13.88 5.67 34.47
C THR A 172 14.26 5.49 35.94
N ALA A 173 14.44 6.60 36.66
CA ALA A 173 14.70 6.55 38.10
C ALA A 173 13.58 5.81 38.87
N ALA A 174 12.31 6.06 38.51
CA ALA A 174 11.16 5.39 39.13
C ALA A 174 11.14 3.87 38.86
N GLN A 175 11.53 3.45 37.65
CA GLN A 175 11.65 2.03 37.33
C GLN A 175 12.83 1.39 38.08
N ALA A 176 13.97 2.08 38.15
CA ALA A 176 15.15 1.62 38.90
C ALA A 176 14.84 1.45 40.40
N ASP A 177 14.07 2.36 41.01
CA ASP A 177 13.58 2.26 42.39
C ASP A 177 12.71 1.02 42.61
N ASN A 178 11.95 0.61 41.58
CA ASN A 178 11.16 -0.63 41.55
C ASN A 178 11.97 -1.88 41.13
N ARG A 179 13.30 -1.77 41.16
CA ARG A 179 14.27 -2.83 40.82
C ARG A 179 14.21 -3.32 39.38
N ILE A 180 13.63 -2.55 38.46
CA ILE A 180 13.72 -2.80 37.03
C ILE A 180 15.14 -2.45 36.59
N ARG A 181 15.82 -3.42 35.97
CA ARG A 181 17.23 -3.29 35.55
C ARG A 181 17.38 -3.14 34.04
N TYR A 182 16.45 -3.69 33.28
CA TYR A 182 16.48 -3.69 31.82
C TYR A 182 15.09 -3.40 31.28
N LEU A 183 15.03 -2.90 30.05
CA LEU A 183 13.80 -2.82 29.27
C LEU A 183 13.93 -3.72 28.04
N LEU A 184 12.87 -4.43 27.72
CA LEU A 184 12.78 -5.34 26.58
C LEU A 184 11.82 -4.76 25.52
N SER A 185 12.33 -4.48 24.33
CA SER A 185 11.52 -4.13 23.16
C SER A 185 10.87 -5.39 22.59
N TYR A 186 9.55 -5.47 22.66
CA TYR A 186 8.76 -6.65 22.33
C TYR A 186 7.83 -6.36 21.13
N PRO A 187 8.10 -6.93 19.95
CA PRO A 187 7.19 -6.89 18.82
C PRO A 187 5.91 -7.70 19.10
N VAL A 188 4.76 -7.03 19.08
CA VAL A 188 3.45 -7.62 19.38
C VAL A 188 2.99 -8.53 18.22
N ILE A 189 2.53 -9.74 18.55
CA ILE A 189 1.99 -10.71 17.58
C ILE A 189 0.52 -11.00 17.84
N SER A 190 -0.12 -11.66 16.88
CA SER A 190 -1.52 -12.07 17.01
C SER A 190 -1.72 -13.00 18.20
N GLY A 191 -2.73 -12.70 19.02
CA GLY A 191 -3.05 -13.45 20.23
C GLY A 191 -2.28 -13.04 21.48
N ASP A 192 -1.37 -12.07 21.39
CA ASP A 192 -0.74 -11.50 22.59
C ASP A 192 -1.75 -10.68 23.41
N ASP A 193 -1.63 -10.78 24.73
CA ASP A 193 -2.30 -9.94 25.72
C ASP A 193 -1.27 -9.41 26.72
N VAL A 194 -1.46 -8.18 27.21
CA VAL A 194 -0.50 -7.53 28.14
C VAL A 194 -0.26 -8.38 29.39
N ASN A 195 -1.29 -9.05 29.92
CA ASN A 195 -1.12 -9.90 31.08
C ASN A 195 -0.26 -11.12 30.75
N THR A 196 -0.54 -11.79 29.63
CA THR A 196 0.23 -12.96 29.19
C THR A 196 1.69 -12.64 28.87
N ILE A 197 1.96 -11.45 28.32
CA ILE A 197 3.32 -10.93 28.13
C ILE A 197 3.98 -10.68 29.49
N GLY A 198 3.28 -10.03 30.42
CA GLY A 198 3.76 -9.78 31.77
C GLY A 198 4.13 -11.07 32.52
N GLU A 199 3.25 -12.06 32.50
CA GLU A 199 3.50 -13.38 33.08
C GLU A 199 4.74 -14.06 32.49
N ARG A 200 4.93 -13.97 31.17
CA ARG A 200 6.10 -14.54 30.48
C ARG A 200 7.42 -13.93 30.96
N TYR A 201 7.43 -12.64 31.29
CA TYR A 201 8.64 -11.89 31.61
C TYR A 201 8.78 -11.51 33.08
N GLY A 202 7.82 -11.89 33.93
CA GLY A 202 7.81 -11.52 35.35
C GLY A 202 7.59 -10.03 35.59
N ALA A 203 6.79 -9.40 34.72
CA ALA A 203 6.33 -8.02 34.84
C ALA A 203 4.81 -8.00 35.11
N THR A 204 4.33 -7.04 35.88
CA THR A 204 2.87 -6.85 36.03
C THR A 204 2.31 -6.11 34.81
N ALA A 205 1.02 -6.29 34.51
CA ALA A 205 0.38 -5.54 33.43
C ALA A 205 0.47 -4.02 33.67
N GLN A 206 0.35 -3.57 34.92
CA GLN A 206 0.52 -2.16 35.28
C GLN A 206 1.92 -1.64 34.96
N GLU A 207 2.97 -2.42 35.23
CA GLU A 207 4.34 -2.04 34.88
C GLU A 207 4.54 -1.89 33.36
N ILE A 208 3.89 -2.73 32.55
CA ILE A 208 3.90 -2.61 31.10
C ILE A 208 3.13 -1.37 30.67
N PHE A 209 1.92 -1.14 31.22
CA PHE A 209 1.14 0.05 30.90
C PHE A 209 1.89 1.35 31.24
N ASP A 210 2.50 1.41 32.43
CA ASP A 210 3.28 2.56 32.90
C ASP A 210 4.53 2.80 32.02
N ALA A 211 5.18 1.74 31.55
CA ALA A 211 6.34 1.84 30.66
C ALA A 211 5.99 2.32 29.24
N ASN A 212 4.72 2.24 28.84
CA ASN A 212 4.25 2.59 27.48
C ASN A 212 3.17 3.70 27.49
N GLU A 213 2.99 4.44 28.59
CA GLU A 213 1.95 5.48 28.74
C GLU A 213 0.55 5.03 28.31
N MET A 214 0.22 3.78 28.61
CA MET A 214 -1.06 3.19 28.26
C MET A 214 -2.03 3.30 29.44
N ALA A 215 -3.30 3.50 29.14
CA ALA A 215 -4.37 3.25 30.10
C ALA A 215 -4.64 1.75 30.20
N THR A 216 -5.15 1.29 31.34
CA THR A 216 -5.51 -0.13 31.54
C THR A 216 -6.65 -0.61 30.64
N SER A 217 -7.38 0.32 30.00
CA SER A 217 -8.40 0.04 28.99
C SER A 217 -7.86 -0.07 27.56
N ASP A 218 -6.57 0.25 27.33
CA ASP A 218 -6.01 0.31 25.98
C ASP A 218 -5.76 -1.10 25.44
N THR A 219 -6.05 -1.27 24.15
CA THR A 219 -5.83 -2.54 23.44
C THR A 219 -4.46 -2.51 22.75
N ILE A 220 -3.71 -3.62 22.83
CA ILE A 220 -2.47 -3.78 22.05
C ILE A 220 -2.80 -4.32 20.65
N TYR A 221 -2.01 -3.93 19.66
CA TYR A 221 -2.27 -4.26 18.26
C TYR A 221 -1.06 -4.99 17.67
N VAL A 222 -1.31 -5.89 16.74
CA VAL A 222 -0.25 -6.50 15.93
C VAL A 222 0.52 -5.42 15.17
N ASP A 223 1.79 -5.70 14.86
CA ASP A 223 2.71 -4.76 14.18
C ASP A 223 2.99 -3.47 14.98
N SER A 224 2.86 -3.53 16.31
CA SER A 224 3.39 -2.53 17.24
C SER A 224 4.58 -3.08 18.06
N ASN A 225 5.17 -2.25 18.91
CA ASN A 225 6.25 -2.64 19.81
C ASN A 225 5.94 -2.15 21.24
N LEU A 226 6.20 -3.00 22.23
CA LEU A 226 6.00 -2.71 23.65
C LEU A 226 7.32 -2.77 24.41
N LEU A 227 7.52 -1.82 25.32
CA LEU A 227 8.55 -1.90 26.34
C LEU A 227 8.07 -2.78 27.50
N VAL A 228 8.78 -3.87 27.77
CA VAL A 228 8.50 -4.76 28.90
C VAL A 228 9.60 -4.59 29.95
N PRO A 229 9.27 -4.13 31.18
CA PRO A 229 10.25 -4.00 32.25
C PRO A 229 10.79 -5.33 32.76
N LEU A 230 12.11 -5.47 32.87
CA LEU A 230 12.77 -6.68 33.35
C LEU A 230 13.63 -6.43 34.58
N ARG A 231 13.57 -7.36 35.54
CA ARG A 231 14.40 -7.36 36.76
C ARG A 231 15.72 -8.11 36.59
N THR A 232 15.74 -9.06 35.66
CA THR A 232 16.89 -9.91 35.33
C THR A 232 17.03 -10.01 33.82
N GLU A 233 18.15 -10.53 33.34
CA GLU A 233 18.30 -10.86 31.93
C GLU A 233 17.19 -11.83 31.48
N PRO A 234 16.64 -11.68 30.26
CA PRO A 234 15.63 -12.60 29.74
C PRO A 234 16.24 -13.99 29.58
N LYS A 235 15.43 -15.02 29.77
CA LYS A 235 15.82 -16.42 29.58
C LYS A 235 14.80 -17.11 28.69
N PRO A 236 15.20 -18.07 27.84
CA PRO A 236 14.29 -18.98 27.17
C PRO A 236 13.39 -19.61 28.23
N GLY A 237 12.08 -19.35 28.15
CA GLY A 237 11.13 -20.06 28.99
C GLY A 237 11.26 -21.57 28.74
N PRO A 238 10.93 -22.42 29.73
CA PRO A 238 10.70 -23.82 29.44
C PRO A 238 9.63 -23.89 28.35
N ALA A 239 9.87 -24.63 27.28
CA ALA A 239 8.88 -24.85 26.23
C ALA A 239 7.62 -25.45 26.86
N THR A 240 6.64 -24.62 27.18
CA THR A 240 5.32 -25.09 27.58
C THR A 240 4.69 -25.70 26.34
N ALA A 241 4.50 -27.02 26.39
CA ALA A 241 3.69 -27.74 25.41
C ALA A 241 2.36 -27.00 25.20
N PRO A 242 1.79 -27.03 23.98
CA PRO A 242 0.49 -26.44 23.73
C PRO A 242 -0.52 -26.99 24.76
N PRO A 243 -1.39 -26.13 25.32
CA PRO A 243 -2.37 -26.59 26.28
C PRO A 243 -3.24 -27.69 25.65
N PRO A 244 -3.59 -28.76 26.38
CA PRO A 244 -4.51 -29.76 25.88
C PRO A 244 -5.85 -29.09 25.51
N PRO A 245 -6.57 -29.60 24.50
CA PRO A 245 -7.85 -29.03 24.09
C PRO A 245 -8.80 -28.96 25.29
N PRO A 246 -9.60 -27.88 25.42
CA PRO A 246 -10.49 -27.71 26.56
C PRO A 246 -11.53 -28.85 26.59
N PRO A 247 -11.90 -29.35 27.79
CA PRO A 247 -12.96 -30.33 27.91
C PRO A 247 -14.30 -29.73 27.44
N PRO A 248 -15.21 -30.55 26.88
CA PRO A 248 -16.48 -30.08 26.36
C PRO A 248 -17.30 -29.38 27.45
N SER A 249 -17.77 -28.17 27.13
CA SER A 249 -18.55 -27.33 28.04
C SER A 249 -19.87 -28.02 28.47
N PRO A 250 -20.31 -27.87 29.73
CA PRO A 250 -21.62 -28.34 30.17
C PRO A 250 -22.76 -27.56 29.49
N PRO A 251 -23.98 -28.13 29.39
CA PRO A 251 -25.11 -27.45 28.77
C PRO A 251 -25.53 -26.22 29.58
N ALA A 252 -25.86 -25.14 28.87
CA ALA A 252 -26.36 -23.90 29.46
C ALA A 252 -27.70 -24.11 30.20
N PRO A 253 -27.92 -23.47 31.36
CA PRO A 253 -29.23 -23.41 31.97
C PRO A 253 -30.14 -22.39 31.27
N THR A 254 -31.40 -22.76 31.10
CA THR A 254 -32.51 -21.95 30.58
C THR A 254 -32.81 -20.71 31.44
N PRO A 255 -33.35 -19.63 30.84
CA PRO A 255 -33.62 -18.39 31.54
C PRO A 255 -34.95 -18.45 32.30
N THR A 256 -34.96 -17.96 33.54
CA THR A 256 -36.16 -17.57 34.27
C THR A 256 -36.11 -16.09 34.55
N GLY A 257 -37.19 -15.40 34.20
CA GLY A 257 -37.29 -13.95 34.23
C GLY A 257 -37.75 -13.32 35.55
N ASP A 258 -37.85 -12.00 35.41
CA ASP A 258 -38.58 -10.98 36.17
C ASP A 258 -38.00 -10.35 37.44
N GLY A 259 -38.00 -9.01 37.40
CA GLY A 259 -37.74 -8.12 38.52
C GLY A 259 -37.55 -6.64 38.12
N SER A 260 -38.60 -5.99 37.62
CA SER A 260 -38.67 -4.54 37.34
C SER A 260 -38.66 -3.71 38.64
N GLY A 261 -37.88 -2.63 38.68
CA GLY A 261 -37.87 -1.63 39.76
C GLY A 261 -37.43 -0.25 39.28
N SER A 262 -38.37 0.69 39.22
CA SER A 262 -38.23 2.08 38.76
C SER A 262 -37.39 2.94 39.72
N LYS A 263 -36.60 3.89 39.18
CA LYS A 263 -36.30 5.20 39.81
C LYS A 263 -36.13 6.29 38.74
N ALA A 264 -37.24 6.98 38.43
CA ALA A 264 -37.21 8.27 37.76
C ALA A 264 -36.74 9.35 38.75
N GLY A 265 -35.61 9.98 38.47
CA GLY A 265 -35.10 11.10 39.28
C GLY A 265 -33.59 11.32 39.21
N LEU A 266 -32.99 11.39 38.00
CA LEU A 266 -31.60 11.84 37.86
C LEU A 266 -31.27 12.57 36.54
N TYR A 267 -32.18 12.63 35.57
CA TYR A 267 -31.87 13.13 34.21
C TYR A 267 -32.16 14.61 33.93
N ALA A 268 -32.62 15.40 34.91
CA ALA A 268 -32.92 16.82 34.68
C ALA A 268 -31.72 17.77 34.89
N GLY A 269 -30.67 17.36 35.62
CA GLY A 269 -29.54 18.23 35.93
C GLY A 269 -28.43 18.28 34.88
N ILE A 270 -28.23 17.19 34.14
CA ILE A 270 -27.08 17.02 33.23
C ILE A 270 -27.29 17.79 31.91
N ALA A 271 -28.53 17.96 31.46
CA ALA A 271 -28.85 18.64 30.20
C ALA A 271 -28.59 20.17 30.25
N VAL A 272 -28.77 20.79 31.42
CA VAL A 272 -28.61 22.26 31.58
C VAL A 272 -27.13 22.65 31.64
N ALA A 273 -26.29 21.81 32.26
CA ALA A 273 -24.84 22.06 32.32
C ALA A 273 -24.15 21.88 30.97
N ALA A 274 -24.58 20.90 30.17
CA ALA A 274 -24.04 20.66 28.84
C ALA A 274 -24.36 21.80 27.85
N ALA A 275 -25.58 22.36 27.92
CA ALA A 275 -25.98 23.47 27.06
C ALA A 275 -25.20 24.76 27.37
N ALA A 276 -24.92 25.03 28.65
CA ALA A 276 -24.12 26.19 29.06
C ALA A 276 -22.65 26.07 28.62
N ALA A 277 -22.06 24.87 28.72
CA ALA A 277 -20.70 24.63 28.24
C ALA A 277 -20.57 24.79 26.72
N LEU A 278 -21.56 24.32 25.97
CA LEU A 278 -21.59 24.44 24.51
C LEU A 278 -21.68 25.91 24.07
N ALA A 279 -22.48 26.74 24.76
CA ALA A 279 -22.61 28.16 24.46
C ALA A 279 -21.30 28.93 24.69
N VAL A 280 -20.54 28.58 25.74
CA VAL A 280 -19.23 29.19 26.02
C VAL A 280 -18.19 28.80 24.96
N LEU A 281 -18.19 27.55 24.49
CA LEU A 281 -17.29 27.07 23.44
C LEU A 281 -17.56 27.75 22.09
N VAL A 282 -18.82 27.95 21.74
CA VAL A 282 -19.21 28.67 20.51
C VAL A 282 -18.78 30.14 20.58
N ALA A 283 -18.98 30.80 21.73
CA ALA A 283 -18.55 32.18 21.93
C ALA A 283 -17.02 32.32 21.84
N ALA A 284 -16.26 31.38 22.43
CA ALA A 284 -14.80 31.34 22.33
C ALA A 284 -14.32 31.12 20.88
N GLY A 285 -14.96 30.21 20.15
CA GLY A 285 -14.69 29.95 18.73
C GLY A 285 -14.94 31.19 17.85
N CYS A 286 -16.03 31.92 18.09
CA CYS A 286 -16.30 33.16 17.37
C CYS A 286 -15.29 34.27 17.65
N ILE A 287 -14.75 34.36 18.88
CA ILE A 287 -13.72 35.35 19.23
C ILE A 287 -12.38 35.00 18.56
N LEU A 288 -12.00 33.71 18.54
CA LEU A 288 -10.77 33.25 17.89
C LEU A 288 -10.84 33.42 16.36
N TYR A 289 -12.00 33.11 15.75
CA TYR A 289 -12.23 33.31 14.32
C TYR A 289 -12.13 34.79 13.89
N ARG A 290 -12.57 35.72 14.75
CA ARG A 290 -12.43 37.16 14.48
C ARG A 290 -11.00 37.67 14.63
N LYS A 291 -10.14 36.98 15.39
CA LYS A 291 -8.71 37.32 15.52
C LYS A 291 -7.86 36.77 14.38
N ALA A 292 -8.29 35.71 13.71
CA ALA A 292 -7.55 35.08 12.60
C ALA A 292 -7.61 35.84 11.26
N LYS A 293 -8.46 36.88 11.13
CA LYS A 293 -8.68 37.56 9.84
C LYS A 293 -7.93 38.89 9.64
N LYS A 294 -6.76 39.08 10.26
CA LYS A 294 -5.87 40.20 9.95
C LYS A 294 -4.42 39.74 9.82
N LYS A 295 -3.95 39.56 8.58
CA LYS A 295 -2.72 40.17 8.00
C LYS A 295 -2.30 39.48 6.69
N THR A 296 -1.95 40.30 5.71
CA THR A 296 -1.36 40.00 4.38
C THR A 296 0.17 40.22 4.38
N PRO A 297 0.91 39.80 3.32
CA PRO A 297 2.32 39.33 3.38
C PRO A 297 3.37 40.36 2.90
N PRO A 298 4.67 40.00 2.90
CA PRO A 298 5.53 40.25 1.73
C PRO A 298 6.56 39.14 1.38
N THR A 299 7.07 39.19 0.15
CA THR A 299 8.09 38.34 -0.54
C THR A 299 9.39 39.17 -0.81
N PRO A 300 10.40 38.68 -1.59
CA PRO A 300 11.62 37.86 -1.34
C PRO A 300 12.93 38.76 -1.43
N PRO A 301 14.18 38.37 -1.85
CA PRO A 301 14.77 37.10 -2.34
C PRO A 301 16.22 36.76 -1.92
N GLY A 302 16.72 35.58 -2.33
CA GLY A 302 18.17 35.26 -2.33
C GLY A 302 18.49 34.02 -3.17
N LYS A 303 19.31 34.19 -4.22
CA LYS A 303 19.76 33.19 -5.23
C LYS A 303 21.14 32.60 -4.89
N GLY A 304 21.43 31.40 -5.43
CA GLY A 304 22.78 30.85 -5.72
C GLY A 304 22.75 29.31 -5.75
N LYS A 305 22.82 28.63 -6.91
CA LYS A 305 24.02 28.19 -7.70
C LYS A 305 24.93 27.23 -6.91
N ASP A 306 25.51 26.15 -7.41
CA ASP A 306 25.63 25.49 -8.72
C ASP A 306 26.29 24.10 -8.49
N SER A 307 25.96 23.13 -9.34
CA SER A 307 26.82 22.07 -9.95
C SER A 307 27.61 21.02 -9.13
N GLY A 308 27.51 19.76 -9.55
CA GLY A 308 28.57 18.75 -9.35
C GLY A 308 28.16 17.31 -9.70
N ALA A 309 28.24 16.94 -10.97
CA ALA A 309 27.99 15.60 -11.50
C ALA A 309 29.20 14.65 -11.33
N GLY A 310 28.94 13.34 -11.25
CA GLY A 310 29.96 12.28 -11.32
C GLY A 310 29.36 10.88 -11.46
N SER A 311 29.34 10.38 -12.70
CA SER A 311 29.07 9.03 -13.23
C SER A 311 29.98 7.94 -12.57
N ILE A 312 29.79 6.61 -12.60
CA ILE A 312 29.48 5.59 -13.66
C ILE A 312 29.12 4.22 -12.94
N PRO A 313 29.21 3.01 -13.56
CA PRO A 313 28.24 2.16 -14.28
C PRO A 313 27.69 0.93 -13.47
N GLY A 314 26.72 0.21 -14.05
CA GLY A 314 26.10 -1.00 -13.47
C GLY A 314 26.69 -2.36 -13.87
N SER A 315 26.05 -3.45 -13.39
CA SER A 315 25.86 -4.75 -14.08
C SER A 315 25.05 -5.76 -13.21
N PRO A 316 24.51 -6.87 -13.79
CA PRO A 316 23.26 -7.56 -13.35
C PRO A 316 23.35 -9.08 -13.06
N TRP A 317 22.64 -9.63 -12.06
CA TRP A 317 22.51 -11.10 -11.79
C TRP A 317 21.04 -11.43 -11.40
N LYS A 318 20.20 -12.25 -12.05
CA LYS A 318 20.16 -13.69 -12.51
C LYS A 318 19.61 -14.67 -11.43
N GLY A 319 18.37 -15.13 -11.61
CA GLY A 319 17.58 -15.98 -10.68
C GLY A 319 17.60 -17.50 -10.93
N LYS A 320 16.89 -18.26 -10.06
CA LYS A 320 16.74 -19.74 -10.01
C LYS A 320 15.26 -20.20 -9.98
N GLY A 321 14.97 -21.32 -10.67
CA GLY A 321 13.68 -22.05 -10.87
C GLY A 321 13.37 -23.15 -9.82
N GLU A 322 12.61 -24.22 -10.03
CA GLU A 322 11.45 -24.63 -10.89
C GLU A 322 10.90 -25.99 -10.33
N SER A 323 10.75 -26.17 -9.01
CA SER A 323 10.48 -27.51 -8.43
C SER A 323 9.13 -27.69 -7.70
N ASP A 324 8.34 -26.64 -7.50
CA ASP A 324 7.30 -26.67 -6.46
C ASP A 324 5.84 -26.66 -7.00
N LEU A 325 5.62 -26.78 -8.32
CA LEU A 325 4.32 -26.46 -8.96
C LEU A 325 3.37 -27.63 -9.29
N LEU A 326 3.75 -28.89 -9.03
CA LEU A 326 3.01 -30.05 -9.55
C LEU A 326 1.73 -30.49 -8.80
N PRO A 327 1.56 -30.36 -7.47
CA PRO A 327 0.38 -30.91 -6.80
C PRO A 327 -0.93 -30.10 -7.01
N THR A 328 -0.83 -28.84 -7.42
CA THR A 328 -1.94 -27.87 -7.46
C THR A 328 -2.70 -27.82 -8.80
N MET A 329 -2.24 -28.53 -9.83
CA MET A 329 -2.77 -28.40 -11.20
C MET A 329 -3.76 -29.50 -11.63
N ALA A 330 -3.92 -30.56 -10.82
CA ALA A 330 -4.94 -31.59 -11.08
C ALA A 330 -6.38 -31.04 -11.04
N ASP A 331 -6.62 -30.02 -10.22
CA ASP A 331 -7.93 -29.35 -10.07
C ASP A 331 -8.26 -28.38 -11.25
N VAL A 332 -7.26 -28.04 -12.06
CA VAL A 332 -7.41 -27.12 -13.21
C VAL A 332 -7.93 -27.85 -14.45
N GLY A 333 -7.63 -29.14 -14.60
CA GLY A 333 -7.99 -29.95 -15.77
C GLY A 333 -9.48 -30.15 -16.00
N HIS A 334 -10.33 -29.86 -15.00
CA HIS A 334 -11.78 -30.04 -15.10
C HIS A 334 -12.56 -28.79 -15.58
N VAL A 335 -11.93 -27.61 -15.65
CA VAL A 335 -12.64 -26.33 -15.96
C VAL A 335 -12.19 -25.69 -17.29
N LEU A 336 -10.95 -25.92 -17.73
CA LEU A 336 -10.40 -25.32 -18.94
C LEU A 336 -9.97 -26.40 -19.96
N PRO A 337 -10.26 -26.19 -21.27
CA PRO A 337 -9.75 -27.06 -22.33
C PRO A 337 -8.22 -27.21 -22.29
N GLN A 338 -7.76 -28.45 -22.38
CA GLN A 338 -6.35 -28.77 -22.56
C GLN A 338 -6.04 -28.95 -24.05
N TYR A 339 -5.14 -28.13 -24.56
CA TYR A 339 -4.64 -28.21 -25.92
C TYR A 339 -3.39 -29.09 -25.98
N LYS A 340 -3.18 -29.77 -27.11
CA LYS A 340 -1.90 -30.43 -27.39
C LYS A 340 -0.90 -29.42 -27.93
N TYR A 341 0.37 -29.63 -27.63
CA TYR A 341 1.42 -28.74 -28.10
C TYR A 341 1.49 -28.68 -29.62
N GLU A 342 1.29 -29.82 -30.28
CA GLU A 342 1.32 -29.93 -31.74
C GLU A 342 0.23 -29.07 -32.39
N ASP A 343 -0.96 -29.01 -31.79
CA ASP A 343 -2.06 -28.17 -32.27
C ASP A 343 -1.70 -26.69 -32.17
N LEU A 344 -1.05 -26.27 -31.08
CA LEU A 344 -0.59 -24.89 -30.90
C LEU A 344 0.58 -24.53 -31.82
N ALA A 345 1.50 -25.48 -32.06
CA ALA A 345 2.60 -25.32 -33.01
C ALA A 345 2.07 -25.11 -34.43
N VAL A 346 1.14 -25.96 -34.88
CA VAL A 346 0.47 -25.81 -36.19
C VAL A 346 -0.27 -24.48 -36.27
N ALA A 347 -1.06 -24.14 -35.24
CA ALA A 347 -1.85 -22.90 -35.21
C ALA A 347 -0.98 -21.64 -35.33
N THR A 348 0.26 -21.68 -34.84
CA THR A 348 1.20 -20.53 -34.81
C THR A 348 2.28 -20.58 -35.89
N GLY A 349 2.30 -21.61 -36.75
CA GLY A 349 3.40 -21.83 -37.69
C GLY A 349 4.73 -22.02 -36.95
N ASP A 350 4.77 -22.99 -36.04
CA ASP A 350 5.89 -23.36 -35.18
C ASP A 350 6.44 -22.19 -34.34
N PHE A 351 5.55 -21.35 -33.81
CA PHE A 351 5.91 -20.15 -33.07
C PHE A 351 6.88 -19.24 -33.86
N GLY A 352 6.71 -19.19 -35.18
CA GLY A 352 7.54 -18.41 -36.08
C GLY A 352 7.38 -16.90 -35.89
N ALA A 353 8.41 -16.13 -36.29
CA ALA A 353 8.44 -14.68 -36.13
C ALA A 353 7.27 -13.96 -36.83
N ALA A 354 6.71 -14.53 -37.90
CA ALA A 354 5.60 -13.96 -38.66
C ALA A 354 4.28 -13.88 -37.88
N ASN A 355 4.14 -14.71 -36.84
CA ASN A 355 2.98 -14.80 -35.96
C ASN A 355 3.27 -14.25 -34.56
N ARG A 356 4.47 -13.71 -34.32
CA ARG A 356 4.86 -13.17 -33.02
C ARG A 356 4.28 -11.77 -32.83
N ILE A 357 3.52 -11.58 -31.75
CA ILE A 357 2.94 -10.28 -31.34
C ILE A 357 3.92 -9.58 -30.39
N THR A 358 4.36 -10.28 -29.35
CA THR A 358 5.36 -9.80 -28.39
C THR A 358 6.45 -10.86 -28.18
N ALA A 359 7.43 -10.61 -27.31
CA ALA A 359 8.48 -11.58 -27.01
C ALA A 359 7.95 -12.97 -26.62
N SER A 360 6.78 -13.05 -25.99
CA SER A 360 6.19 -14.28 -25.47
C SER A 360 4.79 -14.59 -26.00
N VAL A 361 4.16 -13.71 -26.79
CA VAL A 361 2.79 -13.89 -27.28
C VAL A 361 2.77 -14.05 -28.80
N TYR A 362 2.02 -15.05 -29.27
CA TYR A 362 1.88 -15.41 -30.67
C TYR A 362 0.42 -15.41 -31.09
N ARG A 363 0.14 -14.94 -32.29
CA ARG A 363 -1.16 -15.13 -32.94
C ARG A 363 -1.24 -16.56 -33.45
N GLY A 364 -2.34 -17.24 -33.17
CA GLY A 364 -2.64 -18.56 -33.69
C GLY A 364 -4.01 -18.60 -34.37
N VAL A 365 -4.20 -19.60 -35.23
CA VAL A 365 -5.53 -19.96 -35.77
C VAL A 365 -5.76 -21.43 -35.46
N LEU A 366 -6.70 -21.73 -34.56
CA LEU A 366 -7.02 -23.11 -34.15
C LEU A 366 -7.76 -23.86 -35.27
N ALA A 367 -7.77 -25.20 -35.18
CA ALA A 367 -8.61 -26.05 -36.03
C ALA A 367 -10.08 -25.65 -35.89
N GLY A 368 -10.67 -25.12 -36.97
CA GLY A 368 -11.99 -24.48 -36.96
C GLY A 368 -11.98 -22.99 -37.28
N GLY A 369 -10.80 -22.38 -37.49
CA GLY A 369 -10.65 -21.00 -37.97
C GLY A 369 -10.71 -19.91 -36.90
N ALA A 370 -10.83 -20.28 -35.62
CA ALA A 370 -10.84 -19.33 -34.51
C ALA A 370 -9.43 -18.73 -34.29
N ALA A 371 -9.33 -17.40 -34.37
CA ALA A 371 -8.11 -16.68 -34.03
C ALA A 371 -7.91 -16.62 -32.51
N VAL A 372 -6.69 -16.88 -32.06
CA VAL A 372 -6.31 -16.91 -30.63
C VAL A 372 -4.98 -16.20 -30.39
N ALA A 373 -4.77 -15.76 -29.16
CA ALA A 373 -3.46 -15.31 -28.67
C ALA A 373 -2.86 -16.40 -27.76
N ILE A 374 -1.67 -16.88 -28.07
CA ILE A 374 -0.98 -17.94 -27.32
C ILE A 374 0.22 -17.31 -26.62
N LYS A 375 0.16 -17.21 -25.29
CA LYS A 375 1.25 -16.71 -24.45
C LYS A 375 2.08 -17.88 -23.93
N LYS A 376 3.36 -17.86 -24.24
CA LYS A 376 4.38 -18.81 -23.78
C LYS A 376 4.97 -18.33 -22.46
N PHE A 377 4.93 -19.17 -21.44
CA PHE A 377 5.51 -18.89 -20.13
C PHE A 377 6.76 -19.73 -19.90
N SER A 378 7.75 -19.11 -19.24
CA SER A 378 8.99 -19.75 -18.82
C SER A 378 8.93 -20.37 -17.42
N SER A 379 7.87 -20.07 -16.66
CA SER A 379 7.69 -20.50 -15.27
C SER A 379 6.21 -20.37 -14.87
N ASP A 380 5.92 -20.41 -13.56
CA ASP A 380 4.58 -20.45 -12.95
C ASP A 380 3.49 -19.63 -13.67
N VAL A 381 2.37 -20.30 -13.98
CA VAL A 381 1.13 -19.72 -14.55
C VAL A 381 -0.05 -19.81 -13.59
N PHE A 382 0.17 -20.41 -12.41
CA PHE A 382 -0.88 -20.82 -11.50
C PHE A 382 -1.76 -19.64 -11.11
N GLN A 383 -1.17 -18.51 -10.71
CA GLN A 383 -1.93 -17.32 -10.30
C GLN A 383 -2.86 -16.81 -11.40
N GLU A 384 -2.36 -16.64 -12.63
CA GLU A 384 -3.15 -16.11 -13.74
C GLU A 384 -4.30 -17.07 -14.11
N VAL A 385 -4.05 -18.39 -14.10
CA VAL A 385 -5.08 -19.41 -14.36
C VAL A 385 -6.12 -19.47 -13.25
N GLN A 386 -5.71 -19.44 -11.97
CA GLN A 386 -6.63 -19.49 -10.82
C GLN A 386 -7.56 -18.29 -10.74
N ILE A 387 -7.11 -17.13 -11.23
CA ILE A 387 -7.90 -15.91 -11.29
C ILE A 387 -8.83 -15.97 -12.50
N LEU A 388 -8.29 -16.16 -13.72
CA LEU A 388 -9.07 -16.10 -14.95
C LEU A 388 -10.10 -17.22 -15.08
N LYS A 389 -9.93 -18.37 -14.40
CA LYS A 389 -10.98 -19.41 -14.36
C LYS A 389 -12.25 -18.96 -13.60
N LYS A 390 -12.13 -17.95 -12.72
CA LYS A 390 -13.23 -17.43 -11.90
C LYS A 390 -13.84 -16.14 -12.46
N LEU A 391 -13.17 -15.50 -13.40
CA LEU A 391 -13.57 -14.21 -13.94
C LEU A 391 -14.18 -14.39 -15.33
N ASN A 392 -15.35 -13.78 -15.54
CA ASN A 392 -15.99 -13.76 -16.85
C ASN A 392 -16.75 -12.45 -17.02
N HIS A 393 -16.24 -11.57 -17.87
CA HIS A 393 -16.83 -10.28 -18.15
C HIS A 393 -16.43 -9.79 -19.54
N ILE A 394 -17.32 -9.09 -20.23
CA ILE A 394 -17.11 -8.67 -21.63
C ILE A 394 -15.84 -7.83 -21.81
N ASN A 395 -15.48 -7.01 -20.81
CA ASN A 395 -14.31 -6.14 -20.84
C ASN A 395 -13.04 -6.74 -20.24
N LEU A 396 -13.01 -8.03 -19.91
CA LEU A 396 -11.80 -8.75 -19.51
C LEU A 396 -11.42 -9.76 -20.58
N VAL A 397 -10.12 -10.01 -20.75
CA VAL A 397 -9.64 -11.05 -21.67
C VAL A 397 -10.06 -12.43 -21.18
N ARG A 398 -10.64 -13.23 -22.07
CA ARG A 398 -11.07 -14.59 -21.76
C ARG A 398 -9.93 -15.59 -21.98
N LEU A 399 -9.64 -16.38 -20.96
CA LEU A 399 -8.78 -17.57 -21.05
C LEU A 399 -9.59 -18.72 -21.67
N LEU A 400 -9.14 -19.22 -22.83
CA LEU A 400 -9.79 -20.28 -23.60
C LEU A 400 -9.31 -21.68 -23.25
N GLY A 401 -8.09 -21.78 -22.72
CA GLY A 401 -7.50 -23.04 -22.30
C GLY A 401 -5.99 -22.95 -22.13
N LEU A 402 -5.36 -24.10 -21.94
CA LEU A 402 -3.95 -24.20 -21.60
C LEU A 402 -3.30 -25.45 -22.20
N CYS A 403 -1.97 -25.43 -22.27
CA CYS A 403 -1.15 -26.56 -22.68
C CYS A 403 0.12 -26.60 -21.83
N ALA A 404 0.50 -27.79 -21.37
CA ALA A 404 1.80 -28.06 -20.77
C ALA A 404 2.62 -28.94 -21.71
N SER A 405 3.84 -28.51 -22.01
CA SER A 405 4.78 -29.29 -22.82
C SER A 405 6.21 -28.95 -22.46
N GLU A 406 7.05 -29.97 -22.27
CA GLU A 406 8.50 -29.83 -21.99
C GLU A 406 8.83 -28.85 -20.84
N GLY A 407 8.08 -28.91 -19.73
CA GLY A 407 8.28 -28.01 -18.58
C GLY A 407 7.78 -26.57 -18.80
N ARG A 408 7.15 -26.27 -19.94
CA ARG A 408 6.61 -24.95 -20.26
C ARG A 408 5.10 -24.95 -20.29
N TRP A 409 4.55 -23.80 -19.95
CA TRP A 409 3.11 -23.54 -20.02
C TRP A 409 2.78 -22.59 -21.17
N TYR A 410 1.65 -22.88 -21.80
CA TYR A 410 1.08 -22.09 -22.89
C TYR A 410 -0.36 -21.79 -22.51
N LEU A 411 -0.70 -20.50 -22.40
CA LEU A 411 -2.07 -20.06 -22.16
C LEU A 411 -2.67 -19.54 -23.46
N VAL A 412 -3.88 -20.01 -23.78
CA VAL A 412 -4.61 -19.67 -25.00
C VAL A 412 -5.73 -18.70 -24.64
N TYR A 413 -5.69 -17.50 -25.20
CA TYR A 413 -6.66 -16.42 -24.96
C TYR A 413 -7.45 -16.11 -26.23
N GLU A 414 -8.59 -15.43 -26.07
CA GLU A 414 -9.25 -14.78 -27.20
C GLU A 414 -8.31 -13.77 -27.86
N TYR A 415 -8.38 -13.65 -29.19
CA TYR A 415 -7.58 -12.70 -29.95
C TYR A 415 -8.29 -11.34 -30.05
N ALA A 416 -7.54 -10.26 -29.84
CA ALA A 416 -8.01 -8.89 -29.98
C ALA A 416 -7.40 -8.31 -31.27
N ASP A 417 -8.24 -8.09 -32.29
CA ASP A 417 -7.80 -7.82 -33.67
C ASP A 417 -7.03 -6.50 -33.84
N ASN A 418 -7.32 -5.50 -33.01
CA ASN A 418 -6.77 -4.16 -33.13
C ASN A 418 -5.56 -3.92 -32.20
N GLY A 419 -5.01 -4.98 -31.60
CA GLY A 419 -3.80 -4.89 -30.76
C GLY A 419 -4.04 -4.16 -29.44
N SER A 420 -3.00 -3.57 -28.88
CA SER A 420 -3.05 -2.83 -27.61
C SER A 420 -3.27 -1.34 -27.81
N LEU A 421 -3.85 -0.68 -26.81
CA LEU A 421 -4.16 0.75 -26.85
C LEU A 421 -2.91 1.62 -27.04
N ASP A 422 -1.76 1.23 -26.49
CA ASP A 422 -0.51 1.99 -26.67
C ASP A 422 -0.03 1.97 -28.13
N GLU A 423 -0.20 0.84 -28.84
CA GLU A 423 0.12 0.74 -30.27
C GLU A 423 -0.79 1.66 -31.09
N VAL A 424 -2.09 1.68 -30.80
CA VAL A 424 -3.06 2.53 -31.51
C VAL A 424 -2.82 4.02 -31.23
N LEU A 425 -2.47 4.41 -30.00
CA LEU A 425 -2.19 5.81 -29.67
C LEU A 425 -0.88 6.32 -30.31
N ARG A 426 0.16 5.47 -30.47
CA ARG A 426 1.42 5.87 -31.13
C ARG A 426 1.25 6.19 -32.61
N VAL A 427 0.33 5.53 -33.31
CA VAL A 427 0.04 5.82 -34.72
C VAL A 427 -0.49 7.25 -34.91
N GLY A 428 -1.32 7.73 -33.98
CA GLY A 428 -1.81 9.12 -33.98
C GLY A 428 -0.71 10.17 -33.79
N ALA A 429 0.43 9.78 -33.20
CA ALA A 429 1.60 10.63 -32.97
C ALA A 429 2.58 10.68 -34.16
N GLY A 430 2.24 10.06 -35.32
CA GLY A 430 3.07 10.09 -36.53
C GLY A 430 4.24 9.11 -36.54
N VAL A 431 4.19 8.07 -35.69
CA VAL A 431 5.20 7.00 -35.64
C VAL A 431 4.72 5.79 -36.45
N GLU A 432 5.59 5.25 -37.32
CA GLU A 432 5.33 4.05 -38.12
C GLU A 432 4.86 2.86 -37.24
N PRO A 433 3.76 2.17 -37.59
CA PRO A 433 3.27 1.03 -36.82
C PRO A 433 4.31 -0.08 -36.71
N ARG A 434 4.48 -0.67 -35.51
CA ARG A 434 5.35 -1.84 -35.30
C ARG A 434 4.75 -3.17 -35.78
N SER A 435 3.49 -3.17 -36.22
CA SER A 435 2.71 -4.35 -36.62
C SER A 435 1.78 -4.04 -37.80
N ARG A 436 1.16 -5.06 -38.40
CA ARG A 436 0.22 -4.97 -39.53
C ARG A 436 -1.13 -4.30 -39.18
N THR A 437 -1.22 -3.58 -38.07
CA THR A 437 -2.42 -2.87 -37.66
C THR A 437 -2.64 -1.69 -38.61
N SER A 438 -3.85 -1.61 -39.18
CA SER A 438 -4.27 -0.48 -40.01
C SER A 438 -4.06 0.84 -39.26
N SER A 439 -3.55 1.85 -39.95
CA SER A 439 -3.28 3.19 -39.39
C SER A 439 -4.58 3.90 -39.00
N PHE A 440 -5.17 3.54 -37.87
CA PHE A 440 -6.46 4.04 -37.42
C PHE A 440 -6.28 5.04 -36.29
N VAL A 441 -6.80 6.26 -36.46
CA VAL A 441 -6.82 7.30 -35.42
C VAL A 441 -8.13 7.18 -34.64
N LEU A 442 -8.04 7.00 -33.32
CA LEU A 442 -9.22 6.92 -32.46
C LEU A 442 -9.93 8.27 -32.38
N SER A 443 -11.20 8.31 -32.80
CA SER A 443 -12.09 9.44 -32.59
C SER A 443 -12.35 9.70 -31.10
N TRP A 444 -12.74 10.93 -30.76
CA TRP A 444 -13.10 11.30 -29.38
C TRP A 444 -14.09 10.30 -28.75
N ARG A 445 -15.15 9.97 -29.49
CA ARG A 445 -16.18 9.02 -29.02
C ARG A 445 -15.62 7.64 -28.73
N GLN A 446 -14.72 7.12 -29.57
CA GLN A 446 -14.07 5.83 -29.31
C GLN A 446 -13.19 5.89 -28.06
N ARG A 447 -12.47 7.00 -27.83
CA ARG A 447 -11.65 7.17 -26.62
C ARG A 447 -12.50 7.18 -25.34
N ILE A 448 -13.65 7.88 -25.36
CA ILE A 448 -14.61 7.86 -24.23
C ILE A 448 -15.22 6.46 -24.05
N GLN A 449 -15.48 5.73 -25.13
CA GLN A 449 -16.02 4.36 -25.04
C GLN A 449 -14.99 3.39 -24.46
N ILE A 450 -13.72 3.50 -24.87
CA ILE A 450 -12.61 2.74 -24.31
C ILE A 450 -12.47 3.01 -22.80
N ALA A 451 -12.54 4.29 -22.39
CA ALA A 451 -12.51 4.66 -20.99
C ALA A 451 -13.66 4.03 -20.18
N LEU A 452 -14.89 4.06 -20.72
CA LEU A 452 -16.05 3.40 -20.11
C LEU A 452 -15.84 1.90 -19.96
N ASP A 453 -15.30 1.24 -20.99
CA ASP A 453 -15.09 -0.20 -20.97
C ASP A 453 -14.03 -0.63 -19.94
N ILE A 454 -12.96 0.14 -19.81
CA ILE A 454 -11.95 -0.11 -18.76
C ILE A 454 -12.61 0.05 -17.38
N ALA A 455 -13.38 1.12 -17.18
CA ALA A 455 -14.08 1.36 -15.91
C ALA A 455 -15.06 0.23 -15.56
N ASN A 456 -15.82 -0.29 -16.54
CA ASN A 456 -16.71 -1.44 -16.34
C ASN A 456 -15.94 -2.71 -15.96
N GLY A 457 -14.81 -2.98 -16.63
CA GLY A 457 -13.94 -4.10 -16.28
C GLY A 457 -13.40 -4.00 -14.85
N LEU A 458 -12.94 -2.81 -14.44
CA LEU A 458 -12.47 -2.56 -13.08
C LEU A 458 -13.60 -2.67 -12.05
N HIS A 459 -14.77 -2.12 -12.34
CA HIS A 459 -15.93 -2.22 -11.46
C HIS A 459 -16.35 -3.68 -11.23
N TYR A 460 -16.34 -4.50 -12.29
CA TYR A 460 -16.56 -5.93 -12.16
C TYR A 460 -15.53 -6.59 -11.21
N LEU A 461 -14.24 -6.31 -11.40
CA LEU A 461 -13.18 -6.87 -10.54
C LEU A 461 -13.31 -6.43 -9.09
N HIS A 462 -13.61 -5.16 -8.85
CA HIS A 462 -13.59 -4.55 -7.53
C HIS A 462 -14.85 -4.86 -6.72
N SER A 463 -16.00 -5.03 -7.37
CA SER A 463 -17.31 -5.06 -6.70
C SER A 463 -18.12 -6.33 -6.93
N TYR A 464 -17.90 -7.05 -8.04
CA TYR A 464 -18.72 -8.23 -8.39
C TYR A 464 -17.97 -9.55 -8.37
N ALA A 465 -16.65 -9.53 -8.55
CA ALA A 465 -15.84 -10.72 -8.35
C ALA A 465 -15.82 -11.10 -6.86
N ASN A 466 -15.82 -12.41 -6.57
CA ASN A 466 -15.77 -12.92 -5.21
C ASN A 466 -14.64 -13.95 -5.04
N PRO A 467 -13.60 -13.66 -4.22
CA PRO A 467 -13.34 -12.36 -3.58
C PRO A 467 -13.12 -11.23 -4.61
N PRO A 468 -13.20 -9.94 -4.22
CA PRO A 468 -12.83 -8.83 -5.10
C PRO A 468 -11.36 -8.94 -5.51
N TYR A 469 -11.00 -8.45 -6.69
CA TYR A 469 -9.63 -8.50 -7.22
C TYR A 469 -9.10 -7.11 -7.55
N VAL A 470 -7.82 -6.87 -7.27
CA VAL A 470 -7.09 -5.69 -7.77
C VAL A 470 -6.10 -6.13 -8.84
N HIS A 471 -6.16 -5.52 -10.01
CA HIS A 471 -5.41 -5.91 -11.19
C HIS A 471 -3.91 -5.61 -11.08
N LYS A 472 -3.56 -4.46 -10.48
CA LYS A 472 -2.19 -3.97 -10.21
C LYS A 472 -1.32 -3.60 -11.42
N ASP A 473 -1.69 -4.01 -12.63
CA ASP A 473 -0.94 -3.67 -13.85
C ASP A 473 -1.85 -3.07 -14.95
N ILE A 474 -2.76 -2.17 -14.57
CA ILE A 474 -3.52 -1.40 -15.57
C ILE A 474 -2.57 -0.44 -16.28
N LYS A 475 -2.48 -0.57 -17.60
CA LYS A 475 -1.67 0.27 -18.49
C LYS A 475 -2.12 0.10 -19.92
N SER A 476 -1.84 1.07 -20.78
CA SER A 476 -2.28 1.06 -22.18
C SER A 476 -1.84 -0.17 -22.98
N SER A 477 -0.69 -0.77 -22.70
CA SER A 477 -0.25 -2.03 -23.36
C SER A 477 -0.98 -3.30 -22.88
N ASN A 478 -1.69 -3.24 -21.76
CA ASN A 478 -2.55 -4.31 -21.26
C ASN A 478 -4.05 -4.06 -21.56
N ILE A 479 -4.39 -2.95 -22.21
CA ILE A 479 -5.73 -2.67 -22.72
C ILE A 479 -5.76 -3.10 -24.19
N LEU A 480 -6.31 -4.29 -24.46
CA LEU A 480 -6.43 -4.80 -25.83
C LEU A 480 -7.75 -4.35 -26.45
N LEU A 481 -7.77 -4.21 -27.78
CA LEU A 481 -8.93 -3.75 -28.54
C LEU A 481 -9.38 -4.84 -29.52
N ASP A 482 -10.62 -5.30 -29.38
CA ASP A 482 -11.22 -6.25 -30.32
C ASP A 482 -11.55 -5.60 -31.67
N GLY A 483 -12.05 -6.37 -32.64
CA GLY A 483 -12.42 -5.87 -33.97
C GLY A 483 -13.41 -4.68 -33.99
N ASN A 484 -14.15 -4.43 -32.91
CA ASN A 484 -15.07 -3.31 -32.75
C ASN A 484 -14.51 -2.17 -31.88
N PHE A 485 -13.20 -2.18 -31.61
CA PHE A 485 -12.52 -1.27 -30.69
C PHE A 485 -13.10 -1.29 -29.26
N ARG A 486 -13.63 -2.45 -28.82
CA ARG A 486 -14.04 -2.66 -27.43
C ARG A 486 -12.89 -3.23 -26.63
N VAL A 487 -12.85 -2.88 -25.35
CA VAL A 487 -11.70 -3.21 -24.50
C VAL A 487 -11.77 -4.64 -23.99
N LYS A 488 -10.60 -5.27 -23.97
CA LYS A 488 -10.27 -6.48 -23.19
C LYS A 488 -9.08 -6.17 -22.27
N ILE A 489 -9.33 -6.03 -20.97
CA ILE A 489 -8.26 -5.88 -19.97
C ILE A 489 -7.52 -7.21 -19.89
N ALA A 490 -6.19 -7.18 -20.05
CA ALA A 490 -5.34 -8.35 -20.09
C ALA A 490 -4.21 -8.30 -19.04
N ASN A 491 -3.45 -9.40 -18.94
CA ASN A 491 -2.29 -9.58 -18.07
C ASN A 491 -2.60 -9.61 -16.56
N PHE A 492 -3.33 -10.65 -16.14
CA PHE A 492 -3.72 -10.87 -14.74
C PHE A 492 -2.62 -11.49 -13.88
N GLY A 493 -1.40 -11.66 -14.40
CA GLY A 493 -0.29 -12.28 -13.68
C GLY A 493 0.11 -11.57 -12.39
N LEU A 494 -0.20 -10.28 -12.23
CA LEU A 494 0.06 -9.52 -11.00
C LEU A 494 -1.17 -9.34 -10.11
N ALA A 495 -2.35 -9.76 -10.57
CA ALA A 495 -3.62 -9.49 -9.91
C ALA A 495 -3.70 -10.19 -8.55
N LYS A 496 -4.28 -9.52 -7.56
CA LYS A 496 -4.35 -10.01 -6.18
C LYS A 496 -5.82 -10.08 -5.72
N ALA A 497 -6.20 -11.23 -5.17
CA ALA A 497 -7.47 -11.42 -4.49
C ALA A 497 -7.51 -10.62 -3.19
N GLY A 498 -8.68 -10.07 -2.88
CA GLY A 498 -8.92 -9.40 -1.62
C GLY A 498 -9.26 -10.34 -0.49
N ASP A 499 -8.77 -10.03 0.70
CA ASP A 499 -9.15 -10.76 1.91
C ASP A 499 -10.45 -10.17 2.46
N THR A 500 -11.50 -10.98 2.52
CA THR A 500 -12.83 -10.58 2.99
C THR A 500 -12.97 -10.78 4.51
N GLY A 501 -11.88 -11.09 5.22
CA GLY A 501 -11.90 -11.70 6.55
C GLY A 501 -12.09 -10.81 7.78
N THR A 502 -12.05 -9.48 7.74
CA THR A 502 -12.03 -8.69 9.01
C THR A 502 -12.73 -7.33 9.01
N ALA A 503 -13.49 -6.94 7.97
CA ALA A 503 -14.19 -5.66 7.98
C ALA A 503 -15.70 -5.83 8.25
N GLU A 504 -16.08 -6.11 9.50
CA GLU A 504 -17.43 -5.78 9.98
C GLU A 504 -17.56 -4.25 10.09
N GLY A 505 -17.77 -3.57 8.96
CA GLY A 505 -17.98 -2.14 8.93
C GLY A 505 -17.58 -1.46 7.62
N GLY A 506 -18.20 -1.82 6.49
CA GLY A 506 -18.30 -0.98 5.28
C GLY A 506 -17.02 -0.46 4.60
N GLY A 507 -15.83 -0.76 5.11
CA GLY A 507 -14.54 -0.32 4.59
C GLY A 507 -13.95 -1.38 3.65
N GLY A 508 -13.72 -1.00 2.40
CA GLY A 508 -13.31 -1.90 1.32
C GLY A 508 -11.95 -2.58 1.52
N PHE A 509 -11.66 -3.50 0.60
CA PHE A 509 -10.42 -4.28 0.49
C PHE A 509 -9.14 -3.42 0.65
N ALA A 510 -8.31 -3.76 1.63
CA ALA A 510 -6.96 -3.23 1.82
C ALA A 510 -5.99 -4.35 2.22
N ALA A 511 -4.93 -4.55 1.44
CA ALA A 511 -3.87 -5.51 1.75
C ALA A 511 -2.49 -4.88 1.56
N MET A 512 -1.53 -5.25 2.42
CA MET A 512 -0.14 -4.83 2.26
C MET A 512 0.64 -5.86 1.44
N THR A 513 1.67 -5.41 0.70
CA THR A 513 2.60 -6.32 0.01
C THR A 513 4.03 -5.82 0.06
N ARG A 514 4.95 -6.80 0.07
CA ARG A 514 6.40 -6.60 0.05
C ARG A 514 6.94 -6.47 -1.37
N HIS A 515 6.22 -7.02 -2.34
CA HIS A 515 6.64 -7.09 -3.74
C HIS A 515 5.85 -6.04 -4.52
N VAL A 516 6.40 -4.82 -4.57
CA VAL A 516 5.84 -3.71 -5.37
C VAL A 516 6.20 -3.97 -6.82
N VAL A 517 5.33 -4.71 -7.48
CA VAL A 517 5.41 -5.06 -8.91
C VAL A 517 4.37 -4.27 -9.69
N GLY A 518 4.76 -3.76 -10.85
CA GLY A 518 3.92 -2.94 -11.70
C GLY A 518 4.74 -2.13 -12.71
N THR A 519 4.07 -1.32 -13.52
CA THR A 519 4.74 -0.53 -14.57
C THR A 519 4.97 0.91 -14.12
N LYS A 520 6.22 1.38 -14.19
CA LYS A 520 6.60 2.78 -13.88
C LYS A 520 5.71 3.75 -14.67
N GLY A 521 5.22 4.79 -14.02
CA GLY A 521 4.28 5.77 -14.58
C GLY A 521 2.81 5.49 -14.27
N TYR A 522 2.46 4.24 -13.94
CA TYR A 522 1.09 3.83 -13.59
C TYR A 522 0.92 3.46 -12.11
N MET A 523 2.02 3.22 -11.40
CA MET A 523 2.00 2.84 -10.00
C MET A 523 1.60 4.02 -9.11
N ALA A 524 0.59 3.80 -8.27
CA ALA A 524 0.09 4.78 -7.31
C ALA A 524 1.15 5.08 -6.22
N PRO A 525 1.19 6.31 -5.69
CA PRO A 525 2.20 6.75 -4.73
C PRO A 525 2.20 5.94 -3.43
N GLU A 526 1.02 5.61 -2.90
CA GLU A 526 0.91 4.76 -1.72
C GLU A 526 1.47 3.37 -1.99
N TYR A 527 1.17 2.78 -3.15
CA TYR A 527 1.68 1.45 -3.49
C TYR A 527 3.21 1.41 -3.53
N LEU A 528 3.84 2.51 -4.00
CA LEU A 528 5.28 2.67 -4.00
C LEU A 528 5.85 2.90 -2.59
N SER A 529 5.18 3.69 -1.76
CA SER A 529 5.70 4.11 -0.45
C SER A 529 5.49 3.06 0.65
N ASN A 530 4.33 2.39 0.64
CA ASN A 530 3.88 1.52 1.72
C ASN A 530 3.43 0.14 1.22
N GLY A 531 3.37 -0.11 -0.09
CA GLY A 531 2.93 -1.41 -0.62
C GLY A 531 1.43 -1.69 -0.41
N LEU A 532 0.63 -0.65 -0.15
CA LEU A 532 -0.82 -0.76 0.02
C LEU A 532 -1.49 -1.10 -1.31
N VAL A 533 -2.25 -2.18 -1.29
CA VAL A 533 -3.05 -2.68 -2.40
C VAL A 533 -4.52 -2.51 -2.04
N THR A 534 -5.18 -1.61 -2.74
CA THR A 534 -6.63 -1.35 -2.67
C THR A 534 -7.18 -1.20 -4.09
N PRO A 535 -8.51 -1.24 -4.31
CA PRO A 535 -9.10 -0.93 -5.61
C PRO A 535 -8.71 0.45 -6.16
N LYS A 536 -8.39 1.40 -5.28
CA LYS A 536 -7.95 2.77 -5.63
C LYS A 536 -6.60 2.81 -6.34
N LEU A 537 -5.80 1.74 -6.24
CA LEU A 537 -4.55 1.56 -6.99
C LEU A 537 -4.85 1.43 -8.49
N ASP A 538 -5.83 0.60 -8.86
CA ASP A 538 -6.24 0.45 -10.26
C ASP A 538 -6.92 1.72 -10.77
N VAL A 539 -7.64 2.46 -9.91
CA VAL A 539 -8.24 3.76 -10.26
C VAL A 539 -7.16 4.78 -10.62
N PHE A 540 -6.06 4.83 -9.86
CA PHE A 540 -4.92 5.69 -10.19
C PHE A 540 -4.34 5.36 -11.57
N ALA A 541 -4.06 4.07 -11.80
CA ALA A 541 -3.53 3.60 -13.07
C ALA A 541 -4.49 3.85 -14.24
N PHE A 542 -5.80 3.71 -14.03
CA PHE A 542 -6.84 4.12 -14.98
C PHE A 542 -6.79 5.63 -15.28
N GLY A 543 -6.62 6.47 -14.26
CA GLY A 543 -6.43 7.91 -14.42
C GLY A 543 -5.26 8.24 -15.34
N VAL A 544 -4.14 7.53 -15.22
CA VAL A 544 -2.99 7.65 -16.13
C VAL A 544 -3.39 7.28 -17.57
N VAL A 545 -4.11 6.17 -17.77
CA VAL A 545 -4.61 5.76 -19.11
C VAL A 545 -5.58 6.80 -19.69
N LEU A 546 -6.43 7.43 -18.87
CA LEU A 546 -7.27 8.54 -19.32
C LEU A 546 -6.46 9.72 -19.85
N LEU A 547 -5.35 10.07 -19.18
CA LEU A 547 -4.47 11.13 -19.66
C LEU A 547 -3.81 10.79 -20.99
N GLN A 548 -3.46 9.51 -21.20
CA GLN A 548 -2.97 9.04 -22.50
C GLN A 548 -4.06 9.13 -23.57
N LEU A 549 -5.30 8.77 -23.26
CA LEU A 549 -6.44 8.93 -24.17
C LEU A 549 -6.69 10.41 -24.50
N LEU A 550 -6.50 11.34 -23.57
CA LEU A 550 -6.66 12.77 -23.83
C LEU A 550 -5.54 13.35 -24.70
N SER A 551 -4.30 12.97 -24.42
CA SER A 551 -3.09 13.65 -24.96
C SER A 551 -2.38 12.91 -26.10
N GLY A 552 -2.63 11.59 -26.25
CA GLY A 552 -1.86 10.73 -27.16
C GLY A 552 -0.42 10.45 -26.68
N ARG A 553 -0.04 10.89 -25.48
CA ARG A 553 1.34 10.79 -24.97
C ARG A 553 1.59 9.50 -24.19
N GLU A 554 2.86 9.14 -24.03
CA GLU A 554 3.27 8.05 -23.14
C GLU A 554 3.18 8.48 -21.67
N ALA A 555 2.94 7.52 -20.77
CA ALA A 555 2.80 7.79 -19.33
C ALA A 555 4.08 8.33 -18.67
N VAL A 556 5.24 8.07 -19.29
CA VAL A 556 6.56 8.52 -18.85
C VAL A 556 7.23 9.16 -20.06
N ALA A 557 7.55 10.45 -19.97
CA ALA A 557 8.25 11.14 -21.05
C ALA A 557 9.66 10.55 -21.27
N GLU A 558 10.07 10.40 -22.53
CA GLU A 558 11.45 10.04 -22.84
C GLU A 558 12.38 11.16 -22.39
N ALA A 559 13.33 10.82 -21.54
CA ALA A 559 14.41 11.71 -21.11
C ALA A 559 15.74 10.94 -21.20
N GLU A 560 16.82 11.63 -21.57
CA GLU A 560 18.17 11.06 -21.61
C GLU A 560 18.58 10.47 -20.25
N ASN A 561 18.02 10.98 -19.16
CA ASN A 561 18.16 10.43 -17.82
C ASN A 561 16.80 9.94 -17.26
N ARG A 562 16.75 8.65 -16.91
CA ARG A 562 15.56 7.95 -16.36
C ARG A 562 15.06 8.55 -15.03
N ALA A 563 15.89 9.32 -14.32
CA ALA A 563 15.53 10.04 -13.09
C ALA A 563 14.80 11.37 -13.34
N GLN A 564 14.89 11.93 -14.56
CA GLN A 564 14.26 13.21 -14.95
C GLN A 564 13.01 13.01 -15.82
N ALA A 565 12.69 11.77 -16.17
CA ALA A 565 11.51 11.45 -16.95
C ALA A 565 10.24 11.91 -16.23
N ALA A 566 9.60 12.94 -16.76
CA ALA A 566 8.38 13.50 -16.22
C ALA A 566 7.23 12.48 -16.32
N MET A 567 6.45 12.40 -15.25
CA MET A 567 5.26 11.55 -15.21
C MET A 567 4.08 12.32 -15.77
N LEU A 568 3.36 11.74 -16.74
CA LEU A 568 2.22 12.40 -17.39
C LEU A 568 1.15 12.87 -16.38
N TRP A 569 0.91 12.07 -15.34
CA TRP A 569 -0.06 12.40 -14.30
C TRP A 569 0.28 13.64 -13.49
N SER A 570 1.55 14.06 -13.45
CA SER A 570 1.96 15.28 -12.73
C SER A 570 1.58 16.57 -13.45
N GLU A 571 1.27 16.51 -14.76
CA GLU A 571 0.94 17.69 -15.57
C GLU A 571 -0.52 18.14 -15.44
N ILE A 572 -1.43 17.24 -15.06
CA ILE A 572 -2.88 17.51 -15.16
C ILE A 572 -3.40 18.49 -14.11
N GLY A 573 -2.90 18.44 -12.87
CA GLY A 573 -3.34 19.32 -11.78
C GLY A 573 -3.24 20.81 -12.15
N PRO A 574 -2.06 21.31 -12.55
CA PRO A 574 -1.88 22.70 -13.00
C PRO A 574 -2.75 23.13 -14.19
N ILE A 575 -3.18 22.17 -15.03
CA ILE A 575 -4.05 22.42 -16.18
C ILE A 575 -5.49 22.68 -15.72
N VAL A 576 -6.02 21.81 -14.84
CA VAL A 576 -7.44 21.87 -14.43
C VAL A 576 -7.71 22.88 -13.32
N GLU A 577 -6.71 23.21 -12.50
CA GLU A 577 -6.82 24.18 -11.38
C GLU A 577 -6.35 25.60 -11.75
N GLY A 578 -5.63 25.75 -12.86
CA GLY A 578 -5.06 27.03 -13.27
C GLY A 578 -6.05 27.98 -13.94
N SER A 579 -5.62 29.24 -14.14
CA SER A 579 -6.34 30.21 -14.97
C SER A 579 -6.47 29.70 -16.42
N ASN A 580 -7.63 29.96 -17.04
CA ASN A 580 -8.00 29.52 -18.40
C ASN A 580 -7.83 28.01 -18.66
N PRO A 581 -8.49 27.14 -17.87
CA PRO A 581 -8.27 25.69 -17.95
C PRO A 581 -8.61 25.10 -19.32
N LYS A 582 -9.59 25.65 -20.04
CA LYS A 582 -9.94 25.21 -21.41
C LYS A 582 -8.81 25.46 -22.42
N GLU A 583 -8.12 26.58 -22.31
CA GLU A 583 -7.03 26.95 -23.21
C GLU A 583 -5.79 26.07 -22.96
N LYS A 584 -5.42 25.91 -21.68
CA LYS A 584 -4.34 25.00 -21.28
C LYS A 584 -4.63 23.57 -21.69
N LEU A 585 -5.88 23.12 -21.50
CA LEU A 585 -6.30 21.79 -21.92
C LEU A 585 -6.15 21.61 -23.42
N ARG A 586 -6.54 22.58 -24.26
CA ARG A 586 -6.33 22.48 -25.73
C ARG A 586 -4.87 22.21 -26.11
N GLY A 587 -3.90 22.79 -25.41
CA GLY A 587 -2.48 22.49 -25.61
C GLY A 587 -2.03 21.12 -25.09
N PHE A 588 -2.82 20.51 -24.21
CA PHE A 588 -2.59 19.16 -23.70
C PHE A 588 -3.20 18.07 -24.59
N MET A 589 -4.31 18.37 -25.27
CA MET A 589 -5.06 17.42 -26.10
C MET A 589 -4.23 16.88 -27.28
N ASP A 590 -4.51 15.63 -27.64
CA ASP A 590 -3.91 14.94 -28.77
C ASP A 590 -4.18 15.70 -30.09
N PRO A 591 -3.14 16.15 -30.81
CA PRO A 591 -3.29 16.86 -32.07
C PRO A 591 -4.03 16.05 -33.15
N SER A 592 -3.96 14.72 -33.11
CA SER A 592 -4.64 13.84 -34.07
C SER A 592 -6.17 13.95 -34.00
N LEU A 593 -6.72 14.42 -32.87
CA LEU A 593 -8.15 14.71 -32.74
C LEU A 593 -8.59 15.94 -33.54
N SER A 594 -7.66 16.79 -34.02
CA SER A 594 -7.98 17.97 -34.84
C SER A 594 -9.06 18.89 -34.24
N ASN A 595 -9.10 19.02 -32.90
CA ASN A 595 -10.14 19.72 -32.14
C ASN A 595 -11.58 19.16 -32.30
N ALA A 596 -11.75 17.93 -32.79
CA ALA A 596 -13.03 17.24 -32.92
C ALA A 596 -13.49 16.63 -31.58
N PHE A 597 -13.67 17.46 -30.55
CA PHE A 597 -14.21 17.07 -29.25
C PHE A 597 -14.96 18.24 -28.59
N PRO A 598 -16.00 17.99 -27.78
CA PRO A 598 -16.68 19.04 -27.02
C PRO A 598 -15.76 19.60 -25.91
N PRO A 599 -15.38 20.89 -25.91
CA PRO A 599 -14.39 21.42 -24.96
C PRO A 599 -14.79 21.32 -23.49
N ASP A 600 -16.09 21.45 -23.19
CA ASP A 600 -16.61 21.34 -21.82
C ASP A 600 -16.53 19.90 -21.32
N MET A 601 -16.96 18.94 -22.14
CA MET A 601 -16.83 17.51 -21.83
C MET A 601 -15.38 17.10 -21.67
N ALA A 602 -14.48 17.58 -22.54
CA ALA A 602 -13.05 17.30 -22.42
C ALA A 602 -12.47 17.82 -21.10
N LEU A 603 -12.90 19.00 -20.64
CA LEU A 603 -12.48 19.54 -19.33
C LEU A 603 -13.00 18.70 -18.17
N ASP A 604 -14.23 18.20 -18.24
CA ASP A 604 -14.77 17.34 -17.19
C ASP A 604 -14.08 15.96 -17.16
N VAL A 605 -13.74 15.40 -18.32
CA VAL A 605 -12.90 14.18 -18.41
C VAL A 605 -11.51 14.43 -17.80
N ALA A 606 -10.89 15.58 -18.10
CA ALA A 606 -9.60 15.96 -17.53
C ALA A 606 -9.63 16.12 -16.00
N ARG A 607 -10.71 16.69 -15.46
CA ARG A 607 -10.93 16.79 -14.01
C ARG A 607 -11.13 15.43 -13.36
N LEU A 608 -11.89 14.54 -14.00
CA LEU A 608 -12.05 13.17 -13.51
C LEU A 608 -10.71 12.43 -13.52
N ALA A 609 -9.89 12.59 -14.56
CA ALA A 609 -8.55 12.04 -14.60
C ALA A 609 -7.67 12.59 -13.47
N ALA A 610 -7.74 13.89 -13.18
CA ALA A 610 -7.03 14.51 -12.05
C ALA A 610 -7.46 13.94 -10.69
N LEU A 611 -8.77 13.71 -10.48
CA LEU A 611 -9.26 13.03 -9.27
C LEU A 611 -8.76 11.59 -9.18
N CYS A 612 -8.72 10.85 -10.30
CA CYS A 612 -8.23 9.48 -10.32
C CYS A 612 -6.74 9.39 -9.91
N VAL A 613 -5.92 10.36 -10.32
CA VAL A 613 -4.48 10.41 -10.01
C VAL A 613 -4.12 11.23 -8.76
N ASP A 614 -5.11 11.55 -7.92
CA ASP A 614 -4.87 12.30 -6.67
C ASP A 614 -3.98 11.48 -5.72
N GLN A 615 -3.13 12.17 -4.96
CA GLN A 615 -2.26 11.54 -3.96
C GLN A 615 -3.08 11.00 -2.78
N ASP A 616 -4.19 11.65 -2.44
CA ASP A 616 -5.10 11.19 -1.40
C ASP A 616 -6.08 10.14 -1.95
N LEU A 617 -5.98 8.91 -1.44
CA LEU A 617 -6.83 7.78 -1.81
C LEU A 617 -8.34 8.08 -1.68
N ASN A 618 -8.73 8.90 -0.69
CA ASN A 618 -10.12 9.19 -0.41
C ASN A 618 -10.74 10.15 -1.43
N ARG A 619 -9.91 10.89 -2.16
CA ARG A 619 -10.35 11.81 -3.22
C ARG A 619 -10.55 11.12 -4.56
N ARG A 620 -9.90 9.96 -4.74
CA ARG A 620 -10.10 9.14 -5.95
C ARG A 620 -11.52 8.59 -5.95
N PRO A 621 -12.27 8.67 -7.05
CA PRO A 621 -13.61 8.10 -7.14
C PRO A 621 -13.57 6.57 -7.04
N ALA A 622 -14.70 5.95 -6.74
CA ALA A 622 -14.85 4.50 -6.88
C ALA A 622 -15.16 4.13 -8.35
N SER A 623 -14.91 2.88 -8.74
CA SER A 623 -15.04 2.46 -10.14
C SER A 623 -16.48 2.52 -10.66
N ASP A 624 -17.49 2.34 -9.80
CA ASP A 624 -18.91 2.52 -10.10
C ASP A 624 -19.30 3.99 -10.37
N GLU A 625 -18.72 4.92 -9.61
CA GLU A 625 -18.91 6.36 -9.84
C GLU A 625 -18.34 6.75 -11.21
N ILE A 626 -17.15 6.25 -11.55
CA ILE A 626 -16.51 6.46 -12.87
C ILE A 626 -17.40 5.91 -13.99
N VAL A 627 -17.90 4.67 -13.86
CA VAL A 627 -18.83 4.05 -14.84
C VAL A 627 -20.06 4.92 -15.04
N THR A 628 -20.65 5.43 -13.96
CA THR A 628 -21.84 6.29 -14.00
C THR A 628 -21.57 7.58 -14.79
N VAL A 629 -20.43 8.23 -14.57
CA VAL A 629 -20.05 9.46 -15.27
C VAL A 629 -19.82 9.20 -16.76
N PHE A 630 -19.02 8.18 -17.11
CA PHE A 630 -18.74 7.87 -18.51
C PHE A 630 -19.97 7.39 -19.29
N SER A 631 -20.88 6.64 -18.65
CA SER A 631 -22.14 6.21 -19.27
C SER A 631 -23.00 7.41 -19.69
N ARG A 632 -23.03 8.47 -18.87
CA ARG A 632 -23.72 9.72 -19.21
C ARG A 632 -23.08 10.41 -20.41
N TRP A 633 -21.75 10.51 -20.46
CA TRP A 633 -21.07 11.12 -21.61
C TRP A 633 -21.28 10.34 -22.91
N ILE A 634 -21.25 9.01 -22.87
CA ILE A 634 -21.57 8.19 -24.05
C ILE A 634 -23.01 8.42 -24.54
N CYS A 635 -23.97 8.54 -23.62
CA CYS A 635 -25.35 8.87 -23.97
C CYS A 635 -25.46 10.23 -24.68
N VAL A 636 -24.78 11.26 -24.17
CA VAL A 636 -24.75 12.60 -24.81
C VAL A 636 -24.15 12.52 -26.21
N LEU A 637 -23.00 11.85 -26.38
CA LEU A 637 -22.35 11.68 -27.68
C LEU A 637 -23.18 10.86 -28.68
N GLN A 638 -24.08 9.99 -28.20
CA GLN A 638 -25.03 9.25 -29.03
C GLN A 638 -26.13 10.14 -29.60
N LEU A 639 -26.67 11.05 -28.78
CA LEU A 639 -27.72 11.99 -29.19
C LEU A 639 -27.22 12.98 -30.25
N ASP A 640 -26.01 13.53 -30.07
CA ASP A 640 -25.41 14.47 -31.02
C ASP A 640 -25.13 13.85 -32.41
N SER A 641 -25.01 12.52 -32.49
CA SER A 641 -24.81 11.82 -33.77
C SER A 641 -26.11 11.59 -34.55
N GLY A 642 -27.27 11.72 -33.91
CA GLY A 642 -28.59 11.47 -34.51
C GLY A 642 -29.16 12.63 -35.34
N ASP A 643 -28.71 13.86 -35.08
CA ASP A 643 -29.24 15.07 -35.73
C ASP A 643 -28.59 15.41 -37.09
N SER A 644 -27.59 14.65 -37.53
CA SER A 644 -26.86 14.91 -38.78
C SER A 644 -27.41 14.18 -40.02
N ASN A 645 -28.47 13.37 -39.89
CA ASN A 645 -28.99 12.54 -40.99
C ASN A 645 -30.46 12.80 -41.39
N THR A 646 -31.08 13.90 -40.94
CA THR A 646 -32.46 14.28 -41.31
C THR A 646 -32.56 15.52 -42.22
N GLY A 647 -31.44 15.93 -42.84
CA GLY A 647 -31.35 17.16 -43.63
C GLY A 647 -31.44 17.04 -45.15
N GLU A 648 -31.71 15.86 -45.72
CA GLU A 648 -31.71 15.70 -47.18
C GLU A 648 -32.80 14.73 -47.67
N MET A 649 -34.07 15.02 -47.34
CA MET A 649 -35.19 14.45 -48.10
C MET A 649 -36.52 15.21 -47.90
N VAL A 650 -36.57 16.53 -48.14
CA VAL A 650 -37.83 17.22 -48.51
C VAL A 650 -37.50 18.42 -49.39
N GLY A 651 -37.85 18.34 -50.68
CA GLY A 651 -37.84 19.51 -51.58
C GLY A 651 -37.95 19.10 -53.04
N ARG A 652 -39.15 19.29 -53.60
CA ARG A 652 -39.52 19.12 -55.01
C ARG A 652 -38.68 19.96 -55.97
#